data_AF-A0A7X1B2F4-F1
#
_entry.id   AF-A0A7X1B2F4-F1
#
_cell.length_a   1.000
_cell.length_b   1.000
_cell.length_c   1.000
_cell.angle_alpha   90.00
_cell.angle_beta   90.00
_cell.angle_gamma   90.00
#
_symmetry.space_group_name_H-M   'P 1'
#
loop_
_entity.id
_entity.type
_entity.pdbx_description
1 polymer ?
#
loop_
_entity_poly.entity_id
_entity_poly.type
_entity_poly.pdbx_seq_one_letter_code
_entity_poly.pdbx_strand_id
1 'polypeptide(L)'
;MRKPPFILMLCLFLASASTSLFGDSFYVNGDSGHDSAGGRVPEDALKTIQAAIDIAQPGDQIWVGPGLYHETIILTRGGTVDQPLEIIAQDGGCYQTVLSGAVPEVRSGKVSWELVDHDLGLYRIPLDYRPVQMLGDSVNLPPYERLDDLKAFHFVDDDYPGNTHGFTWDASEKYLYVRLNAGGKYGAVDPNDATMAVGPPTAGGRWGNQPNRPDNFLIALKFSGSAHVILDGFTFETPGLAGVYSEADDLVVRNSWFYGCRYGVAGKEDGSTARVRVEHCFYTQFPVYTDIEEIITVQSKNTSPDSPSQRRPQHWQRKAGFLPVTGGLQRPYSYETGLIRRIGREWVIRENWVWESFEAFSSGSVSNSSHSIIEKNRIERIGDNAFETEEHARDLTIRGNMIIDAFEPFSWQPLSGVPLPGPIYLYDNVCLQTPGDVDLWEDSTSRGGVFKIGIKYDRFWTDGRMGEIPEDVTPAPGGFWVVHNTIVAPYKRLFTSLNREGRRFEHFFFLNNILLTGQFSVSRQPNGPEGIQYRNNIVSFGDATPEGEEIAEGLSIWEVEASAVPKAILPHSRSAVYMPQLLADRFHPSQLSIEGSDNLSLPLPEGIPQRMVPGATLPSFHAGPIPRSNAHSSAIPESGSNDGISSGVEE
;
A
#
# COMPACT_ATOMS: atom_id res chain seq x y z
N MET A 1 65.51 43.03 46.41
CA MET A 1 64.39 44.00 46.45
C MET A 1 63.66 43.97 45.11
N ARG A 2 62.32 44.01 45.15
CA ARG A 2 61.30 44.13 44.06
C ARG A 2 60.46 42.87 43.82
N LYS A 3 59.19 42.96 44.24
CA LYS A 3 58.07 42.05 43.97
C LYS A 3 57.64 42.13 42.50
N PRO A 4 57.09 41.07 41.89
CA PRO A 4 56.22 41.22 40.72
C PRO A 4 54.72 41.25 41.12
N PRO A 5 53.84 41.80 40.26
CA PRO A 5 52.48 42.18 40.62
C PRO A 5 51.41 41.17 40.15
N PHE A 6 50.23 41.37 40.76
CA PHE A 6 48.92 40.79 40.48
C PHE A 6 48.56 40.71 38.98
N ILE A 7 48.03 39.56 38.55
CA ILE A 7 47.27 39.39 37.32
C ILE A 7 45.79 39.27 37.69
N LEU A 8 44.99 40.21 37.19
CA LEU A 8 43.53 40.26 37.31
C LEU A 8 42.93 39.36 36.22
N MET A 9 42.16 38.36 36.61
CA MET A 9 41.47 37.40 35.74
C MET A 9 40.10 37.97 35.36
N LEU A 10 39.89 38.30 34.08
CA LEU A 10 38.61 38.77 33.54
C LEU A 10 37.94 37.60 32.79
N CYS A 11 36.90 37.01 33.39
CA CYS A 11 36.03 36.04 32.74
C CYS A 11 35.05 36.78 31.81
N LEU A 12 35.26 36.69 30.49
CA LEU A 12 34.22 37.05 29.51
C LEU A 12 33.24 35.87 29.37
N PHE A 13 32.03 36.04 29.90
CA PHE A 13 30.87 35.26 29.51
C PHE A 13 30.37 35.80 28.15
N LEU A 14 30.68 35.10 27.05
CA LEU A 14 30.00 35.29 25.78
C LEU A 14 28.68 34.51 25.84
N ALA A 15 27.60 35.21 26.16
CA ALA A 15 26.26 34.72 25.93
C ALA A 15 26.01 34.72 24.41
N SER A 16 26.13 33.57 23.77
CA SER A 16 25.64 33.35 22.41
C SER A 16 24.12 33.42 22.45
N ALA A 17 23.56 34.59 22.20
CA ALA A 17 22.15 34.72 21.89
C ALA A 17 21.92 34.04 20.54
N SER A 18 21.37 32.82 20.54
CA SER A 18 20.81 32.18 19.36
C SER A 18 19.61 33.02 18.92
N THR A 19 19.83 34.01 18.06
CA THR A 19 18.75 34.64 17.31
C THR A 19 18.16 33.57 16.42
N SER A 20 16.95 33.10 16.74
CA SER A 20 16.10 32.41 15.79
C SER A 20 15.84 33.39 14.64
N LEU A 21 16.65 33.28 13.58
CA LEU A 21 16.33 33.91 12.31
C LEU A 21 15.15 33.12 11.76
N PHE A 22 13.99 33.75 11.71
CA PHE A 22 12.87 33.26 10.90
C PHE A 22 13.40 33.03 9.48
N GLY A 23 13.16 31.85 8.92
CA GLY A 23 13.47 31.58 7.53
C GLY A 23 12.64 32.45 6.60
N ASP A 24 13.15 32.70 5.41
CA ASP A 24 12.44 33.48 4.40
C ASP A 24 11.32 32.64 3.75
N SER A 25 10.34 33.33 3.18
CA SER A 25 9.34 32.72 2.29
C SER A 25 9.72 32.94 0.82
N PHE A 26 9.53 31.90 0.03
CA PHE A 26 9.56 31.94 -1.43
C PHE A 26 8.20 31.52 -2.00
N TYR A 27 7.80 32.15 -3.11
CA TYR A 27 6.56 31.90 -3.81
C TYR A 27 6.86 31.39 -5.23
N VAL A 28 6.16 30.33 -5.64
CA VAL A 28 6.26 29.72 -6.96
C VAL A 28 4.89 29.75 -7.64
N ASN A 29 4.84 30.13 -8.90
CA ASN A 29 3.66 30.05 -9.76
C ASN A 29 4.05 29.65 -11.18
N GLY A 30 3.65 28.44 -11.60
CA GLY A 30 4.02 27.88 -12.91
C GLY A 30 3.47 28.67 -14.12
N ASP A 31 2.35 29.37 -13.95
CA ASP A 31 1.64 30.06 -15.04
C ASP A 31 2.15 31.50 -15.24
N SER A 32 2.36 32.24 -14.15
CA SER A 32 2.67 33.67 -14.17
C SER A 32 4.07 34.03 -13.68
N GLY A 33 4.76 33.11 -13.00
CA GLY A 33 6.07 33.35 -12.40
C GLY A 33 7.21 33.43 -13.41
N HIS A 34 8.38 33.85 -12.93
CA HIS A 34 9.60 33.94 -13.73
C HIS A 34 10.85 33.58 -12.90
N ASP A 35 11.73 32.71 -13.40
CA ASP A 35 12.88 32.20 -12.60
C ASP A 35 14.00 33.22 -12.36
N SER A 36 13.93 34.41 -12.97
CA SER A 36 14.80 35.53 -12.61
C SER A 36 14.18 36.51 -11.61
N ALA A 37 12.95 36.25 -11.14
CA ALA A 37 12.28 36.98 -10.08
C ALA A 37 12.91 36.68 -8.70
N GLY A 38 12.61 37.52 -7.70
CA GLY A 38 13.12 37.33 -6.34
C GLY A 38 12.36 36.28 -5.52
N GLY A 39 11.12 35.97 -5.90
CA GLY A 39 10.29 34.96 -5.23
C GLY A 39 9.77 35.37 -3.86
N ARG A 40 10.02 36.60 -3.37
CA ARG A 40 9.74 36.99 -1.97
C ARG A 40 8.29 37.36 -1.68
N VAL A 41 7.52 37.62 -2.72
CA VAL A 41 6.08 37.93 -2.66
C VAL A 41 5.37 37.25 -3.84
N PRO A 42 4.07 36.96 -3.74
CA PRO A 42 3.32 36.28 -4.81
C PRO A 42 3.38 36.98 -6.18
N GLU A 43 3.44 38.32 -6.20
CA GLU A 43 3.50 39.11 -7.44
C GLU A 43 4.87 39.03 -8.14
N ASP A 44 5.90 38.59 -7.41
CA ASP A 44 7.28 38.39 -7.87
C ASP A 44 7.67 36.91 -7.75
N ALA A 45 6.69 36.01 -7.96
CA ALA A 45 6.88 34.57 -7.82
C ALA A 45 7.88 34.01 -8.86
N LEU A 46 8.62 33.01 -8.43
CA LEU A 46 9.44 32.17 -9.30
C LEU A 46 8.54 31.30 -10.18
N LYS A 47 9.02 30.89 -11.36
CA LYS A 47 8.23 30.03 -12.25
C LYS A 47 8.29 28.57 -11.81
N THR A 48 9.47 28.13 -11.41
CA THR A 48 9.77 26.73 -11.14
C THR A 48 10.03 26.48 -9.66
N ILE A 49 9.69 25.28 -9.21
CA ILE A 49 9.97 24.82 -7.85
C ILE A 49 11.48 24.64 -7.68
N GLN A 50 12.18 24.16 -8.71
CA GLN A 50 13.63 24.02 -8.67
C GLN A 50 14.33 25.38 -8.45
N ALA A 51 13.90 26.46 -9.11
CA ALA A 51 14.51 27.78 -8.90
C ALA A 51 14.39 28.26 -7.45
N ALA A 52 13.25 27.98 -6.79
CA ALA A 52 13.08 28.31 -5.37
C ALA A 52 13.99 27.47 -4.47
N ILE A 53 14.11 26.17 -4.73
CA ILE A 53 15.00 25.26 -4.00
C ILE A 53 16.46 25.70 -4.14
N ASP A 54 16.87 26.14 -5.33
CA ASP A 54 18.25 26.50 -5.63
C ASP A 54 18.74 27.68 -4.79
N ILE A 55 17.84 28.60 -4.40
CA ILE A 55 18.18 29.77 -3.58
C ILE A 55 17.82 29.60 -2.09
N ALA A 56 16.91 28.70 -1.75
CA ALA A 56 16.49 28.44 -0.38
C ALA A 56 17.63 27.93 0.53
N GLN A 57 17.55 28.31 1.79
CA GLN A 57 18.42 27.98 2.90
C GLN A 57 17.66 27.17 3.97
N PRO A 58 18.37 26.52 4.92
CA PRO A 58 17.72 25.90 6.07
C PRO A 58 16.79 26.87 6.81
N GLY A 59 15.55 26.43 7.06
CA GLY A 59 14.50 27.21 7.74
C GLY A 59 13.53 27.91 6.80
N ASP A 60 13.86 28.03 5.52
CA ASP A 60 13.00 28.70 4.54
C ASP A 60 11.75 27.88 4.21
N GLN A 61 10.71 28.58 3.75
CA GLN A 61 9.47 27.99 3.25
C GLN A 61 9.28 28.30 1.77
N ILE A 62 8.96 27.29 0.98
CA ILE A 62 8.62 27.42 -0.44
C ILE A 62 7.13 27.14 -0.61
N TRP A 63 6.38 28.18 -0.94
CA TRP A 63 4.94 28.15 -1.18
C TRP A 63 4.66 28.02 -2.68
N VAL A 64 4.17 26.85 -3.09
CA VAL A 64 3.88 26.53 -4.48
C VAL A 64 2.40 26.77 -4.75
N GLY A 65 2.10 27.70 -5.66
CA GLY A 65 0.74 27.99 -6.08
C GLY A 65 0.14 26.88 -6.94
N PRO A 66 -1.20 26.85 -7.07
CA PRO A 66 -1.90 25.88 -7.92
C PRO A 66 -1.36 25.86 -9.35
N GLY A 67 -1.41 24.69 -9.97
CA GLY A 67 -0.93 24.50 -11.34
C GLY A 67 -0.43 23.09 -11.61
N LEU A 68 -0.10 22.86 -12.87
CA LEU A 68 0.49 21.63 -13.37
C LEU A 68 1.98 21.86 -13.65
N TYR A 69 2.84 21.16 -12.91
CA TYR A 69 4.29 21.26 -12.95
C TYR A 69 4.88 19.97 -13.53
N HIS A 70 5.57 20.08 -14.67
CA HIS A 70 6.25 18.96 -15.35
C HIS A 70 7.75 18.88 -14.99
N GLU A 71 8.13 19.44 -13.84
CA GLU A 71 9.52 19.46 -13.39
C GLU A 71 9.97 18.11 -12.83
N THR A 72 11.24 17.78 -13.05
CA THR A 72 11.97 16.84 -12.21
C THR A 72 12.80 17.63 -11.22
N ILE A 73 12.41 17.57 -9.95
CA ILE A 73 13.02 18.37 -8.88
C ILE A 73 14.10 17.55 -8.18
N ILE A 74 15.30 18.12 -8.07
CA ILE A 74 16.45 17.50 -7.40
C ILE A 74 16.92 18.39 -6.26
N LEU A 75 16.83 17.85 -5.03
CA LEU A 75 17.45 18.45 -3.85
C LEU A 75 18.85 17.86 -3.68
N THR A 76 19.83 18.75 -3.53
CA THR A 76 21.24 18.39 -3.21
C THR A 76 21.63 18.78 -1.79
N ARG A 77 20.72 19.44 -1.07
CA ARG A 77 20.80 19.85 0.33
C ARG A 77 19.39 19.97 0.91
N GLY A 78 19.28 20.06 2.23
CA GLY A 78 18.03 20.30 2.93
C GLY A 78 18.19 21.31 4.07
N GLY A 79 17.31 21.22 5.07
CA GLY A 79 17.35 22.02 6.28
C GLY A 79 18.21 21.41 7.40
N THR A 80 17.96 21.86 8.62
CA THR A 80 18.52 21.30 9.86
C THR A 80 17.39 20.92 10.81
N VAL A 81 17.70 20.19 11.89
CA VAL A 81 16.70 19.78 12.89
C VAL A 81 15.92 20.95 13.47
N ASP A 82 16.58 22.10 13.69
CA ASP A 82 15.96 23.30 14.24
C ASP A 82 15.38 24.23 13.17
N GLN A 83 15.78 24.04 11.91
CA GLN A 83 15.41 24.88 10.77
C GLN A 83 15.15 24.00 9.53
N PRO A 84 14.03 23.27 9.49
CA PRO A 84 13.70 22.41 8.35
C PRO A 84 13.45 23.27 7.09
N LEU A 85 13.67 22.68 5.92
CA LEU A 85 13.24 23.26 4.64
C LEU A 85 11.83 22.75 4.35
N GLU A 86 10.86 23.66 4.20
CA GLU A 86 9.47 23.30 3.95
C GLU A 86 9.09 23.62 2.50
N ILE A 87 8.52 22.67 1.78
CA ILE A 87 7.99 22.83 0.43
C ILE A 87 6.50 22.49 0.50
N ILE A 88 5.66 23.49 0.24
CA ILE A 88 4.25 23.48 0.62
C ILE A 88 3.39 23.86 -0.60
N ALA A 89 2.45 23.02 -0.99
CA ALA A 89 1.38 23.39 -1.91
C ALA A 89 0.40 24.33 -1.18
N GLN A 90 0.20 25.56 -1.68
CA GLN A 90 -0.54 26.62 -1.00
C GLN A 90 -1.97 26.24 -0.63
N ASP A 91 -2.70 25.67 -1.57
CA ASP A 91 -4.11 25.29 -1.37
C ASP A 91 -4.27 23.88 -0.82
N GLY A 92 -3.20 23.07 -0.89
CA GLY A 92 -3.07 21.76 -0.24
C GLY A 92 -4.21 20.78 -0.53
N GLY A 93 -4.91 20.92 -1.65
CA GLY A 93 -6.03 20.09 -2.08
C GLY A 93 -5.70 19.17 -3.25
N CYS A 94 -6.45 18.08 -3.38
CA CYS A 94 -6.28 17.12 -4.47
C CYS A 94 -6.36 17.79 -5.84
N TYR A 95 -5.39 17.48 -6.72
CA TYR A 95 -5.24 18.05 -8.05
C TYR A 95 -5.15 19.59 -8.13
N GLN A 96 -4.90 20.31 -7.02
CA GLN A 96 -4.68 21.76 -7.06
C GLN A 96 -3.24 22.10 -7.47
N THR A 97 -2.26 21.43 -6.86
CA THR A 97 -0.83 21.56 -7.21
C THR A 97 -0.31 20.18 -7.62
N VAL A 98 -0.16 19.97 -8.92
CA VAL A 98 0.17 18.68 -9.51
C VAL A 98 1.60 18.68 -10.02
N LEU A 99 2.41 17.78 -9.49
CA LEU A 99 3.68 17.38 -10.12
C LEU A 99 3.38 16.18 -11.02
N SER A 100 3.63 16.30 -12.32
CA SER A 100 3.29 15.26 -13.29
C SER A 100 4.50 14.86 -14.14
N GLY A 101 4.76 13.56 -14.15
CA GLY A 101 5.71 12.92 -15.06
C GLY A 101 5.12 12.67 -16.46
N ALA A 102 3.84 13.00 -16.67
CA ALA A 102 3.17 12.75 -17.93
C ALA A 102 3.74 13.57 -19.08
N VAL A 103 3.63 13.05 -20.30
CA VAL A 103 3.94 13.79 -21.54
C VAL A 103 3.12 15.09 -21.57
N PRO A 104 3.76 16.28 -21.53
CA PRO A 104 3.05 17.55 -21.35
C PRO A 104 2.01 17.83 -22.43
N GLU A 105 2.30 17.50 -23.70
CA GLU A 105 1.41 17.75 -24.83
C GLU A 105 0.17 16.86 -24.79
N VAL A 106 0.30 15.63 -24.31
CA VAL A 106 -0.84 14.72 -24.11
C VAL A 106 -1.67 15.21 -22.92
N ARG A 107 -1.01 15.53 -21.80
CA ARG A 107 -1.66 15.96 -20.55
C ARG A 107 -2.42 17.28 -20.66
N SER A 108 -1.99 18.15 -21.57
CA SER A 108 -2.64 19.43 -21.88
C SER A 108 -3.60 19.38 -23.07
N GLY A 109 -3.92 18.18 -23.59
CA GLY A 109 -4.89 18.00 -24.68
C GLY A 109 -4.44 18.57 -26.04
N LYS A 110 -3.13 18.78 -26.24
CA LYS A 110 -2.56 19.30 -27.50
C LYS A 110 -2.33 18.22 -28.55
N VAL A 111 -2.29 16.95 -28.12
CA VAL A 111 -2.22 15.79 -29.00
C VAL A 111 -3.63 15.30 -29.29
N SER A 112 -3.97 15.13 -30.57
CA SER A 112 -5.20 14.48 -30.99
C SER A 112 -4.96 12.99 -31.18
N TRP A 113 -5.83 12.17 -30.59
CA TRP A 113 -5.82 10.72 -30.71
C TRP A 113 -6.53 10.30 -32.00
N GLU A 114 -5.83 9.53 -32.84
CA GLU A 114 -6.38 9.00 -34.09
C GLU A 114 -7.29 7.80 -33.77
N LEU A 115 -8.58 7.89 -34.11
CA LEU A 115 -9.49 6.74 -34.09
C LEU A 115 -9.13 5.78 -35.23
N VAL A 116 -8.68 4.57 -34.88
CA VAL A 116 -8.24 3.55 -35.85
C VAL A 116 -9.17 2.36 -35.97
N ASP A 117 -10.08 2.17 -35.00
CA ASP A 117 -11.17 1.20 -35.07
C ASP A 117 -12.41 1.78 -34.36
N HIS A 118 -13.43 2.10 -35.14
CA HIS A 118 -14.67 2.72 -34.64
C HIS A 118 -15.50 1.76 -33.78
N ASP A 119 -15.55 0.48 -34.14
CA ASP A 119 -16.39 -0.50 -33.45
C ASP A 119 -15.79 -0.87 -32.08
N LEU A 120 -14.46 -0.87 -31.98
CA LEU A 120 -13.74 -1.15 -30.74
C LEU A 120 -13.53 0.08 -29.85
N GLY A 121 -13.69 1.30 -30.38
CA GLY A 121 -13.23 2.52 -29.73
C GLY A 121 -11.72 2.50 -29.51
N LEU A 122 -10.96 2.07 -30.53
CA LEU A 122 -9.50 1.96 -30.47
C LEU A 122 -8.86 3.21 -31.05
N TYR A 123 -8.07 3.88 -30.24
CA TYR A 123 -7.36 5.09 -30.63
C TYR A 123 -5.84 4.90 -30.53
N ARG A 124 -5.07 5.75 -31.20
CA ARG A 124 -3.61 5.76 -31.05
C ARG A 124 -2.97 7.14 -31.18
N ILE A 125 -1.74 7.24 -30.69
CA ILE A 125 -0.81 8.35 -30.94
C ILE A 125 0.60 7.79 -31.20
N PRO A 126 1.46 8.49 -31.97
CA PRO A 126 2.87 8.12 -32.05
C PRO A 126 3.54 8.29 -30.69
N LEU A 127 4.29 7.28 -30.26
CA LEU A 127 5.10 7.32 -29.03
C LEU A 127 6.31 6.40 -29.20
N ASP A 128 7.51 6.93 -29.03
CA ASP A 128 8.77 6.22 -29.31
C ASP A 128 9.28 5.36 -28.15
N TYR A 129 8.50 5.27 -27.06
CA TYR A 129 8.80 4.45 -25.89
C TYR A 129 7.54 3.81 -25.30
N ARG A 130 7.72 2.72 -24.55
CA ARG A 130 6.66 2.10 -23.76
C ARG A 130 6.47 2.86 -22.43
N PRO A 131 5.30 3.46 -22.17
CA PRO A 131 5.04 4.16 -20.91
C PRO A 131 4.91 3.15 -19.77
N VAL A 132 5.34 3.56 -18.57
CA VAL A 132 5.23 2.73 -17.37
C VAL A 132 3.80 2.63 -16.85
N GLN A 133 3.07 3.73 -16.91
CA GLN A 133 1.73 3.92 -16.35
C GLN A 133 0.97 4.91 -17.24
N MET A 134 -0.35 4.77 -17.27
CA MET A 134 -1.22 5.65 -18.03
C MET A 134 -2.53 5.87 -17.29
N LEU A 135 -3.00 7.11 -17.25
CA LEU A 135 -4.32 7.48 -16.71
C LEU A 135 -5.20 8.08 -17.81
N GLY A 136 -6.51 7.83 -17.74
CA GLY A 136 -7.55 8.61 -18.41
C GLY A 136 -8.57 9.06 -17.36
N ASP A 137 -8.81 10.36 -17.22
CA ASP A 137 -9.68 10.93 -16.17
C ASP A 137 -9.33 10.44 -14.75
N SER A 138 -8.03 10.36 -14.45
CA SER A 138 -7.46 9.80 -13.21
C SER A 138 -7.66 8.29 -13.01
N VAL A 139 -8.26 7.58 -13.97
CA VAL A 139 -8.44 6.14 -13.96
C VAL A 139 -7.21 5.45 -14.53
N ASN A 140 -6.62 4.56 -13.76
CA ASN A 140 -5.46 3.79 -14.16
C ASN A 140 -5.85 2.76 -15.23
N LEU A 141 -5.22 2.87 -16.39
CA LEU A 141 -5.46 1.98 -17.52
C LEU A 141 -4.49 0.79 -17.45
N PRO A 142 -4.97 -0.46 -17.37
CA PRO A 142 -4.10 -1.61 -17.31
C PRO A 142 -3.36 -1.83 -18.66
N PRO A 143 -2.07 -2.19 -18.63
CA PRO A 143 -1.33 -2.51 -19.83
C PRO A 143 -1.69 -3.89 -20.39
N TYR A 144 -1.65 -4.00 -21.71
CA TYR A 144 -1.64 -5.25 -22.48
C TYR A 144 -0.31 -5.36 -23.24
N GLU A 145 0.28 -6.54 -23.28
CA GLU A 145 1.52 -6.76 -24.04
C GLU A 145 1.29 -6.79 -25.55
N ARG A 146 0.07 -7.11 -26.01
CA ARG A 146 -0.25 -7.28 -27.43
C ARG A 146 -1.50 -6.51 -27.82
N LEU A 147 -1.51 -6.00 -29.04
CA LEU A 147 -2.65 -5.28 -29.60
C LEU A 147 -3.88 -6.18 -29.78
N ASP A 148 -3.69 -7.44 -30.16
CA ASP A 148 -4.81 -8.38 -30.29
C ASP A 148 -5.48 -8.65 -28.93
N ASP A 149 -4.69 -8.73 -27.85
CA ASP A 149 -5.25 -8.89 -26.50
C ASP A 149 -6.03 -7.64 -26.05
N LEU A 150 -5.52 -6.43 -26.36
CA LEU A 150 -6.25 -5.19 -26.10
C LEU A 150 -7.54 -5.10 -26.91
N LYS A 151 -7.54 -5.49 -28.18
CA LYS A 151 -8.73 -5.51 -29.05
C LYS A 151 -9.78 -6.50 -28.55
N ALA A 152 -9.35 -7.63 -28.02
CA ALA A 152 -10.24 -8.66 -27.48
C ALA A 152 -10.69 -8.38 -26.03
N PHE A 153 -9.96 -7.53 -25.29
CA PHE A 153 -10.05 -7.46 -23.82
C PHE A 153 -9.91 -8.85 -23.17
N HIS A 154 -9.04 -9.67 -23.76
CA HIS A 154 -8.82 -11.07 -23.40
C HIS A 154 -7.42 -11.44 -23.87
N PHE A 155 -6.65 -12.16 -23.05
CA PHE A 155 -5.35 -12.66 -23.46
C PHE A 155 -5.55 -13.92 -24.30
N VAL A 156 -5.54 -13.74 -25.62
CA VAL A 156 -6.10 -14.69 -26.59
C VAL A 156 -5.38 -16.03 -26.53
N ASP A 157 -4.03 -16.02 -26.47
CA ASP A 157 -3.21 -17.24 -26.48
C ASP A 157 -3.33 -18.07 -25.20
N ASP A 158 -3.58 -17.42 -24.07
CA ASP A 158 -3.65 -18.06 -22.75
C ASP A 158 -5.10 -18.41 -22.35
N ASP A 159 -6.08 -18.01 -23.17
CA ASP A 159 -7.51 -18.04 -22.85
C ASP A 159 -7.79 -17.51 -21.43
N TYR A 160 -7.35 -16.27 -21.19
CA TYR A 160 -7.38 -15.64 -19.88
C TYR A 160 -8.09 -14.28 -19.96
N PRO A 161 -8.97 -13.93 -19.01
CA PRO A 161 -9.75 -12.70 -19.09
C PRO A 161 -8.85 -11.46 -18.97
N GLY A 162 -9.22 -10.41 -19.69
CA GLY A 162 -8.67 -9.08 -19.53
C GLY A 162 -9.69 -8.11 -18.94
N ASN A 163 -9.23 -6.90 -18.67
CA ASN A 163 -10.05 -5.75 -18.30
C ASN A 163 -10.78 -5.14 -19.50
N THR A 164 -11.84 -4.37 -19.24
CA THR A 164 -12.69 -3.75 -20.29
C THR A 164 -12.23 -2.35 -20.71
N HIS A 165 -10.97 -2.02 -20.43
CA HIS A 165 -10.26 -0.79 -20.76
C HIS A 165 -8.75 -1.04 -20.62
N GLY A 166 -7.91 -0.23 -21.25
CA GLY A 166 -6.46 -0.40 -21.15
C GLY A 166 -5.69 0.22 -22.30
N PHE A 167 -4.40 -0.09 -22.35
CA PHE A 167 -3.50 0.38 -23.40
C PHE A 167 -2.50 -0.70 -23.82
N THR A 168 -1.90 -0.53 -24.99
CA THR A 168 -0.73 -1.30 -25.42
C THR A 168 0.24 -0.40 -26.19
N TRP A 169 1.52 -0.76 -26.21
CA TRP A 169 2.52 -0.07 -27.01
C TRP A 169 3.13 -1.04 -28.03
N ASP A 170 3.01 -0.68 -29.31
CA ASP A 170 3.60 -1.42 -30.42
C ASP A 170 5.03 -0.95 -30.66
N ALA A 171 5.99 -1.82 -30.34
CA ALA A 171 7.41 -1.53 -30.50
C ALA A 171 7.86 -1.40 -31.96
N SER A 172 7.23 -2.14 -32.88
CA SER A 172 7.58 -2.12 -34.31
C SER A 172 7.14 -0.83 -34.96
N GLU A 173 5.90 -0.42 -34.69
CA GLU A 173 5.29 0.73 -35.35
C GLU A 173 5.40 2.03 -34.53
N LYS A 174 5.86 1.94 -33.28
CA LYS A 174 6.00 3.06 -32.33
C LYS A 174 4.70 3.83 -32.11
N TYR A 175 3.61 3.08 -31.90
CA TYR A 175 2.31 3.62 -31.55
C TYR A 175 1.89 3.17 -30.16
N LEU A 176 1.35 4.11 -29.39
CA LEU A 176 0.59 3.83 -28.18
C LEU A 176 -0.88 3.73 -28.57
N TYR A 177 -1.49 2.57 -28.32
CA TYR A 177 -2.91 2.30 -28.54
C TYR A 177 -3.66 2.33 -27.21
N VAL A 178 -4.88 2.88 -27.22
CA VAL A 178 -5.73 2.98 -26.03
C VAL A 178 -7.17 2.61 -26.35
N ARG A 179 -7.84 1.99 -25.37
CA ARG A 179 -9.29 1.82 -25.34
C ARG A 179 -9.79 2.22 -23.95
N LEU A 180 -10.70 3.19 -23.91
CA LEU A 180 -11.41 3.54 -22.68
C LEU A 180 -12.64 2.64 -22.51
N ASN A 181 -13.22 2.62 -21.30
CA ASN A 181 -14.40 1.80 -21.04
C ASN A 181 -15.59 2.29 -21.88
N ALA A 182 -16.05 1.48 -22.84
CA ALA A 182 -17.08 1.86 -23.80
C ALA A 182 -18.45 2.19 -23.18
N GLY A 183 -18.71 1.74 -21.96
CA GLY A 183 -19.95 2.03 -21.22
C GLY A 183 -19.95 3.39 -20.51
N GLY A 184 -18.84 4.13 -20.55
CA GLY A 184 -18.69 5.41 -19.85
C GLY A 184 -18.62 5.26 -18.32
N LYS A 185 -18.38 4.04 -17.80
CA LYS A 185 -18.34 3.76 -16.35
C LYS A 185 -17.35 4.67 -15.60
N TYR A 186 -16.24 4.98 -16.27
CA TYR A 186 -15.09 5.66 -15.69
C TYR A 186 -14.90 7.10 -16.21
N GLY A 187 -15.86 7.63 -16.99
CA GLY A 187 -15.75 8.94 -17.61
C GLY A 187 -15.81 8.86 -19.13
N ALA A 188 -14.92 9.59 -19.79
CA ALA A 188 -14.90 9.68 -21.25
C ALA A 188 -14.67 8.31 -21.92
N VAL A 189 -15.29 8.13 -23.09
CA VAL A 189 -15.13 6.95 -23.95
C VAL A 189 -14.20 7.22 -25.14
N ASP A 190 -13.95 8.50 -25.43
CA ASP A 190 -12.98 9.00 -26.41
C ASP A 190 -11.83 9.66 -25.64
N PRO A 191 -10.56 9.25 -25.86
CA PRO A 191 -9.41 9.86 -25.20
C PRO A 191 -9.17 11.33 -25.58
N ASN A 192 -9.79 11.86 -26.64
CA ASN A 192 -9.80 13.28 -26.95
C ASN A 192 -10.72 14.10 -26.01
N ASP A 193 -11.70 13.46 -25.38
CA ASP A 193 -12.61 14.06 -24.40
C ASP A 193 -12.15 13.85 -22.95
N ALA A 194 -11.08 13.08 -22.77
CA ALA A 194 -10.52 12.69 -21.48
C ALA A 194 -9.29 13.52 -21.11
N THR A 195 -9.01 13.62 -19.81
CA THR A 195 -7.69 14.04 -19.32
C THR A 195 -6.74 12.85 -19.34
N MET A 196 -5.85 12.81 -20.34
CA MET A 196 -4.90 11.71 -20.52
C MET A 196 -3.54 12.02 -19.89
N ALA A 197 -3.03 11.14 -19.03
CA ALA A 197 -1.69 11.24 -18.45
C ALA A 197 -0.85 10.02 -18.86
N VAL A 198 0.10 10.19 -19.78
CA VAL A 198 0.99 9.13 -20.27
C VAL A 198 2.34 9.28 -19.58
N GLY A 199 2.68 8.36 -18.68
CA GLY A 199 3.92 8.41 -17.92
C GLY A 199 5.18 8.19 -18.78
N PRO A 200 6.38 8.42 -18.22
CA PRO A 200 7.65 8.20 -18.90
C PRO A 200 8.00 6.69 -18.93
N PRO A 201 9.14 6.30 -19.51
CA PRO A 201 9.64 4.94 -19.38
C PRO A 201 9.83 4.52 -17.91
N THR A 202 9.69 3.23 -17.66
CA THR A 202 10.01 2.63 -16.35
C THR A 202 11.49 2.81 -16.00
N ALA A 203 11.81 2.82 -14.70
CA ALA A 203 13.21 2.78 -14.25
C ALA A 203 13.92 1.48 -14.69
N GLY A 204 15.23 1.41 -14.47
CA GLY A 204 16.06 0.28 -14.89
C GLY A 204 15.88 -1.00 -14.06
N GLY A 205 16.58 -2.05 -14.51
CA GLY A 205 16.66 -3.32 -13.81
C GLY A 205 15.47 -4.25 -14.07
N ARG A 206 15.58 -5.49 -13.58
CA ARG A 206 14.61 -6.57 -13.86
C ARG A 206 13.17 -6.23 -13.49
N TRP A 207 12.97 -5.44 -12.45
CA TRP A 207 11.66 -5.06 -11.91
C TRP A 207 11.29 -3.60 -12.18
N GLY A 208 12.13 -2.89 -12.96
CA GLY A 208 11.98 -1.46 -13.19
C GLY A 208 12.12 -0.64 -11.91
N ASN A 209 12.99 -1.02 -10.98
CA ASN A 209 13.14 -0.38 -9.67
C ASN A 209 14.51 0.30 -9.49
N GLN A 210 15.41 0.25 -10.48
CA GLN A 210 16.75 0.83 -10.38
C GLN A 210 16.75 2.22 -11.01
N PRO A 211 16.82 3.30 -10.22
CA PRO A 211 16.76 4.65 -10.76
C PRO A 211 17.93 4.88 -11.72
N ASN A 212 17.63 5.25 -12.96
CA ASN A 212 18.63 5.45 -14.01
C ASN A 212 18.34 6.68 -14.87
N ARG A 213 17.25 7.39 -14.60
CA ARG A 213 16.83 8.58 -15.33
C ARG A 213 16.24 9.63 -14.38
N PRO A 214 16.26 10.92 -14.75
CA PRO A 214 15.62 11.97 -13.95
C PRO A 214 14.11 11.78 -13.81
N ASP A 215 13.43 11.44 -14.91
CA ASP A 215 11.97 11.22 -15.01
C ASP A 215 11.46 9.98 -14.24
N ASN A 216 12.34 9.24 -13.57
CA ASN A 216 11.94 8.21 -12.61
C ASN A 216 11.26 8.82 -11.37
N PHE A 217 11.49 10.10 -11.09
CA PHE A 217 10.95 10.78 -9.91
C PHE A 217 10.41 12.17 -10.23
N LEU A 218 9.51 12.65 -9.38
CA LEU A 218 9.06 14.04 -9.44
C LEU A 218 9.86 14.90 -8.47
N ILE A 219 10.13 14.39 -7.27
CA ILE A 219 11.08 14.97 -6.32
C ILE A 219 12.09 13.91 -5.89
N ALA A 220 13.38 14.23 -5.97
CA ALA A 220 14.45 13.37 -5.48
C ALA A 220 15.44 14.12 -4.58
N LEU A 221 15.68 13.60 -3.37
CA LEU A 221 16.76 14.03 -2.49
C LEU A 221 18.00 13.19 -2.82
N LYS A 222 18.91 13.74 -3.61
CA LYS A 222 20.12 13.06 -4.11
C LYS A 222 21.37 13.47 -3.34
N PHE A 223 21.34 13.26 -2.04
CA PHE A 223 22.47 13.46 -1.14
C PHE A 223 22.35 12.51 0.06
N SER A 224 23.45 12.31 0.79
CA SER A 224 23.48 11.49 2.00
C SER A 224 23.43 12.33 3.27
N GLY A 225 22.98 11.74 4.37
CA GLY A 225 22.85 12.42 5.67
C GLY A 225 21.44 12.97 5.89
N SER A 226 21.26 13.71 6.98
CA SER A 226 19.96 14.27 7.37
C SER A 226 19.51 15.41 6.44
N ALA A 227 18.31 15.28 5.88
CA ALA A 227 17.71 16.29 5.02
C ALA A 227 16.90 17.34 5.78
N HIS A 228 16.12 16.94 6.79
CA HIS A 228 15.14 17.81 7.45
C HIS A 228 14.28 18.58 6.44
N VAL A 229 13.68 17.84 5.51
CA VAL A 229 12.81 18.37 4.44
C VAL A 229 11.37 17.94 4.72
N ILE A 230 10.44 18.86 4.54
CA ILE A 230 9.00 18.60 4.62
C ILE A 230 8.37 18.89 3.26
N LEU A 231 7.66 17.90 2.71
CA LEU A 231 6.83 18.03 1.52
C LEU A 231 5.36 17.94 1.94
N ASP A 232 4.56 18.94 1.61
CA ASP A 232 3.19 19.09 2.13
C ASP A 232 2.19 19.48 1.02
N GLY A 233 1.16 18.65 0.83
CA GLY A 233 -0.03 19.06 0.06
C GLY A 233 -0.03 18.79 -1.45
N PHE A 234 0.95 18.05 -1.99
CA PHE A 234 1.10 17.86 -3.44
C PHE A 234 0.27 16.69 -3.99
N THR A 235 -0.16 16.80 -5.24
CA THR A 235 -0.57 15.65 -6.05
C THR A 235 0.59 15.21 -6.94
N PHE A 236 0.96 13.94 -6.88
CA PHE A 236 2.00 13.32 -7.69
C PHE A 236 1.36 12.40 -8.75
N GLU A 237 1.67 12.63 -10.02
CA GLU A 237 1.03 11.97 -11.17
C GLU A 237 2.07 11.29 -12.08
N THR A 238 1.95 9.97 -12.27
CA THR A 238 2.63 9.19 -13.34
C THR A 238 4.17 9.32 -13.48
N PRO A 239 4.97 9.27 -12.39
CA PRO A 239 6.43 9.16 -12.51
C PRO A 239 6.89 7.80 -13.09
N GLY A 240 8.13 7.75 -13.59
CA GLY A 240 8.77 6.51 -14.08
C GLY A 240 8.99 5.44 -13.00
N LEU A 241 9.05 5.84 -11.72
CA LEU A 241 9.24 4.96 -10.58
C LEU A 241 8.45 5.44 -9.34
N ALA A 242 8.74 6.63 -8.82
CA ALA A 242 8.12 7.09 -7.58
C ALA A 242 7.80 8.59 -7.57
N GLY A 243 6.77 9.02 -6.84
CA GLY A 243 6.47 10.45 -6.69
C GLY A 243 7.63 11.16 -6.00
N VAL A 244 8.06 10.60 -4.86
CA VAL A 244 9.17 11.10 -4.05
C VAL A 244 10.22 10.02 -3.86
N TYR A 245 11.51 10.38 -4.01
CA TYR A 245 12.64 9.50 -3.74
C TYR A 245 13.66 10.16 -2.80
N SER A 246 14.22 9.39 -1.87
CA SER A 246 15.24 9.90 -0.95
C SER A 246 16.43 8.97 -0.76
N GLU A 247 17.61 9.52 -1.04
CA GLU A 247 18.90 8.99 -0.57
C GLU A 247 19.28 9.54 0.82
N ALA A 248 18.62 10.61 1.23
CA ALA A 248 18.86 11.30 2.50
C ALA A 248 17.89 10.81 3.60
N ASP A 249 18.32 10.98 4.85
CA ASP A 249 17.49 10.72 6.02
C ASP A 249 16.56 11.91 6.34
N ASP A 250 15.66 11.77 7.31
CA ASP A 250 14.89 12.88 7.90
C ASP A 250 14.02 13.65 6.88
N LEU A 251 13.21 12.90 6.12
CA LEU A 251 12.20 13.42 5.19
C LEU A 251 10.80 13.23 5.75
N VAL A 252 9.94 14.24 5.64
CA VAL A 252 8.49 14.13 5.88
C VAL A 252 7.75 14.35 4.58
N VAL A 253 6.91 13.41 4.19
CA VAL A 253 5.92 13.57 3.11
C VAL A 253 4.54 13.49 3.73
N ARG A 254 3.75 14.55 3.62
CA ARG A 254 2.43 14.59 4.24
C ARG A 254 1.36 15.23 3.39
N ASN A 255 0.11 14.93 3.75
CA ASN A 255 -1.09 15.51 3.13
C ASN A 255 -1.09 15.43 1.60
N SER A 256 -0.51 14.38 1.02
CA SER A 256 -0.24 14.28 -0.42
C SER A 256 -1.04 13.17 -1.09
N TRP A 257 -1.25 13.28 -2.40
CA TRP A 257 -1.98 12.31 -3.22
C TRP A 257 -1.08 11.69 -4.28
N PHE A 258 -1.23 10.39 -4.51
CA PHE A 258 -0.45 9.64 -5.48
C PHE A 258 -1.37 8.94 -6.47
N TYR A 259 -1.36 9.40 -7.73
CA TYR A 259 -2.14 8.85 -8.84
C TYR A 259 -1.22 8.37 -9.95
N GLY A 260 -1.46 7.15 -10.45
CA GLY A 260 -0.63 6.57 -11.52
C GLY A 260 0.85 6.42 -11.15
N CYS A 261 1.19 6.53 -9.86
CA CYS A 261 2.53 6.26 -9.36
C CYS A 261 2.70 4.74 -9.22
N ARG A 262 3.86 4.20 -9.61
CA ARG A 262 4.23 2.84 -9.16
C ARG A 262 4.47 2.85 -7.66
N TYR A 263 5.22 3.82 -7.16
CA TYR A 263 5.36 4.02 -5.72
C TYR A 263 5.09 5.47 -5.32
N GLY A 264 4.47 5.69 -4.18
CA GLY A 264 4.33 7.05 -3.65
C GLY A 264 5.68 7.61 -3.21
N VAL A 265 6.30 6.94 -2.24
CA VAL A 265 7.59 7.34 -1.64
C VAL A 265 8.59 6.18 -1.67
N ALA A 266 9.82 6.44 -2.12
CA ALA A 266 10.86 5.43 -2.28
C ALA A 266 12.18 5.79 -1.57
N GLY A 267 12.77 4.82 -0.88
CA GLY A 267 14.14 4.89 -0.33
C GLY A 267 15.18 4.22 -1.24
N LYS A 268 16.44 4.20 -0.80
CA LYS A 268 17.53 3.52 -1.50
C LYS A 268 17.33 2.00 -1.57
N GLU A 269 17.79 1.40 -2.65
CA GLU A 269 17.73 -0.05 -2.86
C GLU A 269 18.48 -0.88 -1.79
N ASP A 270 19.47 -0.28 -1.14
CA ASP A 270 20.22 -0.92 -0.04
C ASP A 270 19.52 -0.80 1.34
N GLY A 271 18.37 -0.11 1.41
CA GLY A 271 17.62 0.09 2.66
C GLY A 271 18.31 1.04 3.66
N SER A 272 19.31 1.81 3.23
CA SER A 272 20.09 2.67 4.14
C SER A 272 19.41 3.99 4.54
N THR A 273 18.40 4.44 3.78
CA THR A 273 17.62 5.67 4.05
C THR A 273 16.91 5.57 5.40
N ALA A 274 17.06 6.53 6.30
CA ALA A 274 16.48 6.47 7.65
C ALA A 274 15.54 7.63 7.99
N ARG A 275 14.67 7.41 8.98
CA ARG A 275 13.82 8.45 9.59
C ARG A 275 12.94 9.20 8.58
N VAL A 276 12.38 8.49 7.61
CA VAL A 276 11.37 9.03 6.70
C VAL A 276 9.98 8.85 7.31
N ARG A 277 9.17 9.90 7.26
CA ARG A 277 7.77 9.87 7.69
C ARG A 277 6.85 10.06 6.50
N VAL A 278 5.86 9.20 6.35
CA VAL A 278 4.79 9.32 5.36
C VAL A 278 3.46 9.31 6.10
N GLU A 279 2.78 10.46 6.10
CA GLU A 279 1.59 10.65 6.94
C GLU A 279 0.47 11.42 6.26
N HIS A 280 -0.78 11.04 6.52
CA HIS A 280 -1.96 11.72 5.96
C HIS A 280 -1.99 11.73 4.42
N CYS A 281 -1.40 10.72 3.77
CA CYS A 281 -1.37 10.62 2.31
C CYS A 281 -2.43 9.66 1.77
N PHE A 282 -2.82 9.88 0.50
CA PHE A 282 -3.70 9.00 -0.26
C PHE A 282 -2.94 8.37 -1.43
N TYR A 283 -3.05 7.05 -1.59
CA TYR A 283 -2.50 6.32 -2.73
C TYR A 283 -3.55 5.42 -3.35
N THR A 284 -3.62 5.41 -4.68
CA THR A 284 -4.53 4.55 -5.41
C THR A 284 -3.96 4.09 -6.74
N GLN A 285 -4.43 2.92 -7.17
CA GLN A 285 -4.31 2.43 -8.54
C GLN A 285 -5.70 2.24 -9.14
N PHE A 286 -6.69 3.00 -8.68
CA PHE A 286 -8.08 2.90 -9.12
C PHE A 286 -8.16 2.77 -10.65
N PRO A 287 -8.85 1.75 -11.17
CA PRO A 287 -9.90 0.97 -10.52
C PRO A 287 -9.51 -0.49 -10.26
N VAL A 288 -8.25 -0.79 -9.89
CA VAL A 288 -7.72 -2.17 -9.82
C VAL A 288 -8.65 -3.19 -9.15
N TYR A 289 -9.24 -2.89 -8.01
CA TYR A 289 -10.10 -3.84 -7.30
C TYR A 289 -11.45 -3.98 -7.96
N THR A 290 -12.04 -2.85 -8.34
CA THR A 290 -13.29 -2.81 -9.11
C THR A 290 -13.17 -3.60 -10.42
N ASP A 291 -12.01 -3.54 -11.06
CA ASP A 291 -11.66 -4.29 -12.25
C ASP A 291 -11.54 -5.80 -11.99
N ILE A 292 -11.10 -6.20 -10.79
CA ILE A 292 -11.06 -7.60 -10.36
C ILE A 292 -12.48 -8.13 -10.15
N GLU A 293 -13.36 -7.31 -9.56
CA GLU A 293 -14.78 -7.63 -9.38
C GLU A 293 -15.46 -7.96 -10.71
N GLU A 294 -15.26 -7.11 -11.72
CA GLU A 294 -15.81 -7.33 -13.06
C GLU A 294 -15.33 -8.65 -13.67
N ILE A 295 -14.02 -8.92 -13.59
CA ILE A 295 -13.45 -10.12 -14.20
C ILE A 295 -13.98 -11.39 -13.54
N ILE A 296 -14.05 -11.43 -12.20
CA ILE A 296 -14.59 -12.58 -11.48
C ILE A 296 -16.08 -12.76 -11.82
N THR A 297 -16.86 -11.68 -11.85
CA THR A 297 -18.30 -11.71 -12.18
C THR A 297 -18.57 -12.18 -13.62
N VAL A 298 -17.75 -11.76 -14.58
CA VAL A 298 -17.87 -12.19 -15.98
C VAL A 298 -17.59 -13.69 -16.10
N GLN A 299 -16.59 -14.18 -15.37
CA GLN A 299 -16.25 -15.59 -15.41
C GLN A 299 -17.23 -16.50 -14.69
N SER A 300 -17.78 -16.10 -13.54
CA SER A 300 -18.75 -16.92 -12.80
C SER A 300 -19.99 -17.26 -13.66
N LYS A 301 -20.32 -16.39 -14.63
CA LYS A 301 -21.38 -16.60 -15.62
C LYS A 301 -21.02 -17.55 -16.77
N ASN A 302 -19.74 -17.79 -17.02
CA ASN A 302 -19.24 -18.68 -18.09
C ASN A 302 -19.06 -20.09 -17.52
N THR A 303 -20.14 -20.88 -17.56
CA THR A 303 -20.44 -22.13 -16.85
C THR A 303 -19.57 -23.38 -17.12
N SER A 304 -18.31 -23.27 -17.53
CA SER A 304 -17.44 -24.46 -17.71
C SER A 304 -16.17 -24.43 -16.84
N PRO A 305 -16.24 -24.87 -15.55
CA PRO A 305 -15.12 -24.89 -14.59
C PRO A 305 -13.95 -25.83 -14.96
N ASP A 306 -13.93 -26.37 -16.18
CA ASP A 306 -12.97 -27.37 -16.64
C ASP A 306 -11.74 -26.77 -17.33
N SER A 307 -11.73 -25.47 -17.66
CA SER A 307 -10.53 -24.87 -18.25
C SER A 307 -9.46 -24.60 -17.17
N PRO A 308 -8.17 -24.93 -17.43
CA PRO A 308 -7.08 -24.63 -16.50
C PRO A 308 -6.89 -23.13 -16.19
N SER A 309 -7.39 -22.23 -17.03
CA SER A 309 -7.34 -20.78 -16.83
C SER A 309 -8.38 -20.30 -15.80
N GLN A 310 -9.57 -20.91 -15.76
CA GLN A 310 -10.63 -20.58 -14.80
C GLN A 310 -10.34 -21.05 -13.36
N ARG A 311 -9.47 -22.05 -13.18
CA ARG A 311 -9.04 -22.55 -11.84
C ARG A 311 -7.98 -21.69 -11.15
N ARG A 312 -7.53 -20.60 -11.77
CA ARG A 312 -6.45 -19.77 -11.24
C ARG A 312 -6.99 -18.43 -10.75
N PRO A 313 -6.31 -17.75 -9.81
CA PRO A 313 -6.75 -16.44 -9.35
C PRO A 313 -6.73 -15.44 -10.51
N GLN A 314 -7.88 -14.82 -10.80
CA GLN A 314 -8.10 -14.06 -12.04
C GLN A 314 -7.44 -12.68 -12.04
N HIS A 315 -7.19 -12.14 -10.85
CA HIS A 315 -6.48 -10.88 -10.68
C HIS A 315 -4.98 -10.98 -11.02
N TRP A 316 -4.42 -12.19 -11.20
CA TRP A 316 -3.00 -12.40 -11.45
C TRP A 316 -2.48 -11.89 -12.80
N GLN A 317 -3.34 -11.51 -13.74
CA GLN A 317 -2.91 -10.77 -14.95
C GLN A 317 -2.14 -9.48 -14.65
N ARG A 318 -2.30 -8.90 -13.43
CA ARG A 318 -1.55 -7.73 -12.96
C ARG A 318 -0.18 -8.07 -12.36
N LYS A 319 0.08 -9.36 -12.14
CA LYS A 319 1.32 -9.90 -11.55
C LYS A 319 2.29 -10.30 -12.65
N ALA A 320 3.57 -9.97 -12.50
CA ALA A 320 4.52 -10.26 -13.56
C ALA A 320 5.03 -11.70 -13.56
N GLY A 321 5.13 -12.29 -14.75
CA GLY A 321 5.70 -13.62 -14.95
C GLY A 321 4.85 -14.76 -14.35
N PHE A 322 3.56 -14.50 -14.14
CA PHE A 322 2.55 -15.50 -13.77
C PHE A 322 1.62 -15.74 -14.95
N LEU A 323 0.31 -15.80 -14.73
CA LEU A 323 -0.67 -15.79 -15.81
C LEU A 323 -1.04 -14.37 -16.19
N PRO A 324 -1.36 -14.12 -17.47
CA PRO A 324 -1.16 -15.00 -18.62
C PRO A 324 0.34 -15.28 -18.88
N VAL A 325 0.72 -16.47 -19.36
CA VAL A 325 2.15 -16.80 -19.53
C VAL A 325 2.70 -16.15 -20.79
N THR A 326 1.89 -16.11 -21.85
CA THR A 326 2.31 -15.79 -23.21
C THR A 326 2.02 -14.32 -23.55
N GLY A 327 0.96 -13.75 -22.96
CA GLY A 327 0.57 -12.35 -23.11
C GLY A 327 0.58 -11.51 -21.82
N GLY A 328 1.03 -12.07 -20.68
CA GLY A 328 0.99 -11.37 -19.39
C GLY A 328 2.13 -10.37 -19.19
N LEU A 329 1.96 -9.55 -18.15
CA LEU A 329 2.82 -8.40 -17.91
C LEU A 329 4.28 -8.77 -17.67
N GLN A 330 5.16 -8.00 -18.30
CA GLN A 330 6.58 -7.99 -17.97
C GLN A 330 6.81 -7.36 -16.58
N ARG A 331 7.84 -7.84 -15.88
CA ARG A 331 8.22 -7.44 -14.50
C ARG A 331 8.29 -5.93 -14.24
N PRO A 332 8.81 -5.08 -15.14
CA PRO A 332 8.85 -3.63 -14.89
C PRO A 332 7.48 -2.94 -14.91
N TYR A 333 6.42 -3.64 -15.32
CA TYR A 333 5.06 -3.11 -15.50
C TYR A 333 4.03 -3.84 -14.61
N SER A 334 4.45 -4.72 -13.71
CA SER A 334 3.51 -5.30 -12.74
C SER A 334 3.02 -4.27 -11.74
N TYR A 335 1.87 -4.57 -11.17
CA TYR A 335 1.24 -3.79 -10.11
C TYR A 335 1.67 -4.28 -8.72
N GLU A 336 2.71 -5.12 -8.63
CA GLU A 336 3.35 -5.55 -7.37
C GLU A 336 4.11 -4.38 -6.70
N THR A 337 3.35 -3.36 -6.36
CA THR A 337 3.75 -1.97 -6.11
C THR A 337 2.71 -1.33 -5.20
N GLY A 338 3.05 -0.23 -4.51
CA GLY A 338 2.19 0.33 -3.47
C GLY A 338 2.67 1.70 -2.99
N LEU A 339 2.12 2.20 -1.88
CA LEU A 339 2.44 3.55 -1.38
C LEU A 339 3.95 3.76 -1.14
N ILE A 340 4.67 2.71 -0.71
CA ILE A 340 6.07 2.82 -0.30
C ILE A 340 6.96 1.85 -1.06
N ARG A 341 8.23 2.20 -1.24
CA ARG A 341 9.29 1.31 -1.71
C ARG A 341 10.53 1.44 -0.84
N ARG A 342 11.17 0.33 -0.47
CA ARG A 342 12.45 0.31 0.28
C ARG A 342 12.38 1.14 1.58
N ILE A 343 11.48 0.75 2.47
CA ILE A 343 11.51 1.19 3.86
C ILE A 343 12.88 0.85 4.44
N GLY A 344 13.62 1.86 4.88
CA GLY A 344 14.89 1.67 5.56
C GLY A 344 14.73 1.66 7.08
N ARG A 345 15.59 2.40 7.79
CA ARG A 345 15.64 2.38 9.26
C ARG A 345 14.76 3.45 9.90
N GLU A 346 13.99 3.11 10.94
CA GLU A 346 13.20 4.07 11.73
C GLU A 346 12.19 4.88 10.89
N TRP A 347 11.64 4.28 9.83
CA TRP A 347 10.57 4.94 9.08
C TRP A 347 9.26 4.85 9.87
N VAL A 348 8.42 5.88 9.72
CA VAL A 348 7.07 5.90 10.29
C VAL A 348 6.05 6.16 9.19
N ILE A 349 5.23 5.16 8.90
CA ILE A 349 4.18 5.22 7.89
C ILE A 349 2.86 5.19 8.64
N ARG A 350 2.22 6.35 8.78
CA ARG A 350 1.07 6.44 9.67
C ARG A 350 -0.09 7.22 9.09
N GLU A 351 -1.30 6.80 9.45
CA GLU A 351 -2.50 7.57 9.14
C GLU A 351 -2.60 7.87 7.63
N ASN A 352 -2.30 6.91 6.77
CA ASN A 352 -2.48 7.02 5.33
C ASN A 352 -3.72 6.24 4.87
N TRP A 353 -4.23 6.55 3.68
CA TRP A 353 -5.27 5.79 3.01
C TRP A 353 -4.73 5.18 1.71
N VAL A 354 -4.69 3.85 1.67
CA VAL A 354 -4.44 3.08 0.45
C VAL A 354 -5.75 2.47 -0.01
N TRP A 355 -6.18 2.80 -1.22
CA TRP A 355 -7.48 2.41 -1.75
C TRP A 355 -7.36 1.93 -3.18
N GLU A 356 -8.06 0.84 -3.53
CA GLU A 356 -8.14 0.35 -4.92
C GLU A 356 -6.75 0.11 -5.52
N SER A 357 -5.98 -0.76 -4.87
CA SER A 357 -4.60 -1.08 -5.24
C SER A 357 -4.41 -2.58 -5.37
N PHE A 358 -3.43 -3.01 -6.16
CA PHE A 358 -3.11 -4.44 -6.24
C PHE A 358 -2.40 -4.91 -4.96
N GLU A 359 -1.40 -4.17 -4.51
CA GLU A 359 -0.74 -4.35 -3.20
C GLU A 359 -0.74 -3.01 -2.44
N ALA A 360 -0.71 -3.05 -1.11
CA ALA A 360 -0.53 -1.82 -0.32
C ALA A 360 0.94 -1.64 0.09
N PHE A 361 1.52 -2.67 0.72
CA PHE A 361 2.93 -2.73 1.09
C PHE A 361 3.53 -4.06 0.67
N SER A 362 4.09 -4.09 -0.55
CA SER A 362 4.68 -5.29 -1.16
C SER A 362 5.99 -5.75 -0.50
N SER A 363 6.51 -6.92 -0.88
CA SER A 363 7.84 -7.42 -0.44
C SER A 363 8.93 -6.38 -0.72
N GLY A 364 8.92 -5.80 -1.92
CA GLY A 364 9.86 -4.74 -2.29
C GLY A 364 9.72 -3.52 -1.37
N SER A 365 8.53 -3.27 -0.83
CA SER A 365 8.28 -2.13 0.05
C SER A 365 9.03 -2.26 1.37
N VAL A 366 8.93 -3.41 2.05
CA VAL A 366 9.45 -3.57 3.42
C VAL A 366 10.81 -4.25 3.50
N SER A 367 11.33 -4.76 2.39
CA SER A 367 12.58 -5.53 2.37
C SER A 367 13.76 -4.77 2.98
N ASN A 368 14.45 -5.39 3.94
CA ASN A 368 15.55 -4.83 4.76
C ASN A 368 15.15 -3.69 5.71
N SER A 369 13.85 -3.44 5.91
CA SER A 369 13.40 -2.45 6.89
C SER A 369 13.90 -2.79 8.30
N SER A 370 14.15 -1.76 9.11
CA SER A 370 14.60 -1.95 10.49
C SER A 370 14.05 -0.92 11.47
N HIS A 371 13.53 -1.34 12.61
CA HIS A 371 12.97 -0.45 13.64
C HIS A 371 11.87 0.49 13.09
N SER A 372 11.17 0.05 12.05
CA SER A 372 10.16 0.86 11.35
C SER A 372 8.76 0.55 11.87
N ILE A 373 7.87 1.54 11.79
CA ILE A 373 6.51 1.47 12.31
C ILE A 373 5.52 1.79 11.20
N ILE A 374 4.53 0.93 11.00
CA ILE A 374 3.40 1.13 10.10
C ILE A 374 2.13 1.12 10.95
N GLU A 375 1.50 2.28 11.16
CA GLU A 375 0.41 2.39 12.14
C GLU A 375 -0.79 3.21 11.69
N LYS A 376 -1.99 2.83 12.15
CA LYS A 376 -3.21 3.63 11.97
C LYS A 376 -3.55 3.98 10.51
N ASN A 377 -3.05 3.20 9.56
CA ASN A 377 -3.41 3.35 8.15
C ASN A 377 -4.76 2.68 7.87
N ARG A 378 -5.50 3.22 6.90
CA ARG A 378 -6.69 2.60 6.32
C ARG A 378 -6.29 1.98 4.98
N ILE A 379 -6.48 0.67 4.86
CA ILE A 379 -6.10 -0.11 3.69
C ILE A 379 -7.34 -0.83 3.19
N GLU A 380 -7.81 -0.49 1.99
CA GLU A 380 -9.14 -0.89 1.54
C GLU A 380 -9.14 -1.33 0.08
N ARG A 381 -9.82 -2.44 -0.21
CA ARG A 381 -10.00 -2.99 -1.56
C ARG A 381 -8.65 -3.27 -2.22
N ILE A 382 -7.96 -4.29 -1.68
CA ILE A 382 -6.61 -4.69 -2.09
C ILE A 382 -6.63 -6.04 -2.82
N GLY A 383 -6.12 -6.03 -4.06
CA GLY A 383 -6.22 -7.17 -4.98
C GLY A 383 -5.37 -8.40 -4.61
N ASP A 384 -4.26 -8.22 -3.88
CA ASP A 384 -3.38 -9.28 -3.39
C ASP A 384 -3.01 -9.02 -1.92
N ASN A 385 -1.78 -8.60 -1.61
CA ASN A 385 -1.29 -8.45 -0.23
C ASN A 385 -1.42 -7.01 0.33
N ALA A 386 -1.97 -6.88 1.54
CA ALA A 386 -1.99 -5.59 2.24
C ALA A 386 -0.63 -5.29 2.91
N PHE A 387 -0.11 -6.24 3.68
CA PHE A 387 1.20 -6.13 4.32
C PHE A 387 2.03 -7.38 4.05
N GLU A 388 3.04 -7.24 3.21
CA GLU A 388 4.13 -8.21 3.18
C GLU A 388 5.17 -7.81 4.23
N THR A 389 5.74 -8.80 4.91
CA THR A 389 6.75 -8.63 5.98
C THR A 389 8.09 -9.27 5.58
N GLU A 390 8.28 -9.46 4.28
CA GLU A 390 9.44 -10.08 3.61
C GLU A 390 10.21 -9.04 2.78
N GLU A 391 11.51 -9.15 2.50
CA GLU A 391 12.55 -10.06 3.00
C GLU A 391 13.45 -9.33 3.99
N HIS A 392 14.07 -10.03 4.93
CA HIS A 392 15.07 -9.47 5.86
C HIS A 392 14.58 -8.28 6.73
N ALA A 393 13.28 -8.02 6.80
CA ALA A 393 12.71 -7.02 7.71
C ALA A 393 12.99 -7.43 9.16
N ARG A 394 13.28 -6.45 10.02
CA ARG A 394 13.63 -6.67 11.44
C ARG A 394 13.06 -5.56 12.30
N ASP A 395 12.62 -5.88 13.50
CA ASP A 395 12.02 -4.92 14.43
C ASP A 395 10.91 -4.08 13.75
N LEU A 396 10.12 -4.74 12.89
CA LEU A 396 9.04 -4.10 12.14
C LEU A 396 7.75 -4.19 12.94
N THR A 397 7.17 -3.03 13.25
CA THR A 397 5.89 -2.94 13.95
C THR A 397 4.78 -2.53 12.99
N ILE A 398 3.72 -3.33 12.91
CA ILE A 398 2.49 -3.03 12.16
C ILE A 398 1.34 -3.04 13.16
N ARG A 399 0.79 -1.86 13.47
CA ARG A 399 -0.20 -1.74 14.56
C ARG A 399 -1.35 -0.79 14.33
N GLY A 400 -2.51 -1.12 14.88
CA GLY A 400 -3.66 -0.21 14.85
C GLY A 400 -4.17 0.12 13.45
N ASN A 401 -3.81 -0.67 12.42
CA ASN A 401 -4.27 -0.44 11.05
C ASN A 401 -5.67 -1.03 10.85
N MET A 402 -6.45 -0.42 9.96
CA MET A 402 -7.74 -0.93 9.51
C MET A 402 -7.61 -1.47 8.09
N ILE A 403 -7.89 -2.76 7.90
CA ILE A 403 -7.81 -3.47 6.64
C ILE A 403 -9.22 -3.92 6.27
N ILE A 404 -9.70 -3.54 5.09
CA ILE A 404 -11.03 -3.87 4.60
C ILE A 404 -10.88 -4.48 3.20
N ASP A 405 -11.40 -5.68 2.99
CA ASP A 405 -11.44 -6.32 1.67
C ASP A 405 -10.06 -6.44 1.00
N ALA A 406 -9.15 -7.16 1.67
CA ALA A 406 -7.87 -7.56 1.10
C ALA A 406 -7.86 -9.07 0.81
N PHE A 407 -7.30 -9.48 -0.33
CA PHE A 407 -7.23 -10.90 -0.70
C PHE A 407 -6.37 -11.70 0.29
N GLU A 408 -5.17 -11.20 0.62
CA GLU A 408 -4.26 -11.77 1.62
C GLU A 408 -3.65 -10.68 2.53
N PRO A 409 -4.35 -10.26 3.61
CA PRO A 409 -3.95 -9.15 4.48
C PRO A 409 -2.50 -9.16 4.96
N PHE A 410 -1.98 -10.30 5.42
CA PHE A 410 -0.63 -10.40 5.95
C PHE A 410 0.15 -11.52 5.25
N SER A 411 1.36 -11.20 4.78
CA SER A 411 2.32 -12.17 4.22
C SER A 411 3.62 -12.17 5.00
N TRP A 412 4.12 -13.37 5.28
CA TRP A 412 5.47 -13.67 5.73
C TRP A 412 6.02 -14.80 4.85
N GLN A 413 6.64 -14.44 3.72
CA GLN A 413 7.15 -15.38 2.72
C GLN A 413 8.55 -14.97 2.25
N PRO A 414 9.62 -15.35 2.96
CA PRO A 414 11.00 -15.06 2.52
C PRO A 414 11.31 -15.72 1.16
N LEU A 415 11.82 -14.96 0.17
CA LEU A 415 12.15 -15.46 -1.19
C LEU A 415 13.65 -15.49 -1.52
N SER A 416 14.52 -15.02 -0.62
CA SER A 416 15.98 -14.92 -0.83
C SER A 416 16.83 -15.75 0.12
N GLY A 417 16.26 -16.26 1.21
CA GLY A 417 16.97 -17.04 2.23
C GLY A 417 17.34 -16.20 3.46
N VAL A 418 18.39 -16.61 4.18
CA VAL A 418 18.85 -15.90 5.39
C VAL A 418 19.47 -14.54 5.05
N PRO A 419 19.39 -13.53 5.96
CA PRO A 419 18.73 -13.57 7.27
C PRO A 419 17.20 -13.60 7.16
N LEU A 420 16.53 -14.52 7.85
CA LEU A 420 15.06 -14.57 7.78
C LEU A 420 14.45 -13.33 8.46
N PRO A 421 13.28 -12.84 7.99
CA PRO A 421 12.64 -11.67 8.57
C PRO A 421 12.16 -11.93 10.00
N GLY A 422 12.47 -10.99 10.89
CA GLY A 422 12.10 -10.99 12.29
C GLY A 422 13.08 -10.19 13.17
N PRO A 423 12.61 -9.69 14.34
CA PRO A 423 11.25 -9.85 14.85
C PRO A 423 10.23 -8.98 14.09
N ILE A 424 9.01 -9.49 13.96
CA ILE A 424 7.87 -8.79 13.36
C ILE A 424 6.74 -8.73 14.38
N TYR A 425 6.16 -7.55 14.59
CA TYR A 425 5.09 -7.32 15.55
C TYR A 425 3.82 -6.84 14.83
N LEU A 426 2.79 -7.68 14.79
CA LEU A 426 1.46 -7.37 14.28
C LEU A 426 0.50 -7.27 15.47
N TYR A 427 0.09 -6.06 15.87
CA TYR A 427 -0.84 -5.93 16.99
C TYR A 427 -1.88 -4.82 16.88
N ASP A 428 -3.03 -5.02 17.52
CA ASP A 428 -4.15 -4.07 17.51
C ASP A 428 -4.69 -3.73 16.11
N ASN A 429 -4.39 -4.53 15.09
CA ASN A 429 -4.94 -4.33 13.75
C ASN A 429 -6.35 -4.91 13.66
N VAL A 430 -7.17 -4.33 12.78
CA VAL A 430 -8.49 -4.82 12.43
C VAL A 430 -8.51 -5.23 10.97
N CYS A 431 -8.96 -6.46 10.71
CA CYS A 431 -9.21 -6.96 9.36
C CYS A 431 -10.69 -7.30 9.23
N LEU A 432 -11.35 -6.68 8.25
CA LEU A 432 -12.77 -6.89 7.96
C LEU A 432 -12.94 -7.36 6.52
N GLN A 433 -13.88 -8.27 6.34
CA GLN A 433 -14.41 -8.66 5.05
C GLN A 433 -15.87 -8.21 4.96
N THR A 434 -16.19 -7.39 3.97
CA THR A 434 -17.55 -6.93 3.72
C THR A 434 -18.40 -8.03 3.08
N PRO A 435 -19.74 -7.94 3.14
CA PRO A 435 -20.60 -8.86 2.40
C PRO A 435 -20.34 -8.85 0.88
N GLY A 436 -20.03 -7.68 0.30
CA GLY A 436 -19.67 -7.57 -1.11
C GLY A 436 -18.40 -8.35 -1.44
N ASP A 437 -17.38 -8.32 -0.57
CA ASP A 437 -16.18 -9.14 -0.72
C ASP A 437 -16.46 -10.63 -0.56
N VAL A 438 -17.35 -11.01 0.36
CA VAL A 438 -17.79 -12.41 0.50
C VAL A 438 -18.43 -12.89 -0.81
N ASP A 439 -19.42 -12.16 -1.32
CA ASP A 439 -20.12 -12.50 -2.56
C ASP A 439 -19.14 -12.60 -3.75
N LEU A 440 -18.17 -11.68 -3.83
CA LEU A 440 -17.14 -11.69 -4.86
C LEU A 440 -16.31 -12.98 -4.85
N TRP A 441 -15.79 -13.38 -3.69
CA TRP A 441 -14.91 -14.55 -3.62
C TRP A 441 -15.68 -15.87 -3.60
N GLU A 442 -16.99 -15.87 -3.29
CA GLU A 442 -17.89 -17.00 -3.53
C GLU A 442 -17.98 -17.39 -5.00
N ASP A 443 -18.00 -16.39 -5.88
CA ASP A 443 -17.98 -16.55 -7.33
C ASP A 443 -16.59 -16.92 -7.89
N SER A 444 -15.55 -16.89 -7.06
CA SER A 444 -14.17 -17.20 -7.44
C SER A 444 -13.78 -18.64 -7.14
N THR A 445 -12.87 -19.19 -7.94
CA THR A 445 -12.19 -20.45 -7.60
C THR A 445 -11.13 -20.29 -6.51
N SER A 446 -10.86 -19.07 -6.05
CA SER A 446 -9.89 -18.75 -5.00
C SER A 446 -10.52 -17.98 -3.85
N ARG A 447 -10.23 -18.41 -2.62
CA ARG A 447 -10.83 -17.88 -1.38
C ARG A 447 -9.94 -16.90 -0.61
N GLY A 448 -8.65 -16.77 -0.99
CA GLY A 448 -7.65 -15.99 -0.26
C GLY A 448 -7.41 -16.53 1.16
N GLY A 449 -6.49 -15.91 1.91
CA GLY A 449 -6.23 -16.27 3.32
C GLY A 449 -5.69 -15.11 4.13
N VAL A 450 -6.01 -15.05 5.43
CA VAL A 450 -5.64 -13.90 6.27
C VAL A 450 -4.12 -13.80 6.46
N PHE A 451 -3.48 -14.93 6.76
CA PHE A 451 -2.05 -15.04 6.96
C PHE A 451 -1.43 -15.99 5.93
N LYS A 452 -0.69 -15.44 4.99
CA LYS A 452 0.15 -16.21 4.07
C LYS A 452 1.54 -16.37 4.66
N ILE A 453 1.88 -17.58 5.06
CA ILE A 453 3.08 -17.80 5.86
C ILE A 453 3.88 -19.02 5.40
N GLY A 454 5.20 -18.88 5.45
CA GLY A 454 6.15 -19.98 5.31
C GLY A 454 7.10 -19.84 4.13
N ILE A 455 7.97 -20.84 3.98
CA ILE A 455 9.00 -20.85 2.94
C ILE A 455 8.55 -21.80 1.83
N LYS A 456 8.12 -21.20 0.72
CA LYS A 456 7.55 -21.90 -0.44
C LYS A 456 8.52 -22.83 -1.16
N TYR A 457 9.80 -22.47 -1.22
CA TYR A 457 10.77 -23.09 -2.11
C TYR A 457 11.75 -24.00 -1.37
N ASP A 458 11.48 -25.31 -1.37
CA ASP A 458 12.32 -26.32 -0.71
C ASP A 458 13.78 -26.30 -1.20
N ARG A 459 14.00 -25.91 -2.46
CA ARG A 459 15.35 -25.76 -3.04
C ARG A 459 16.27 -24.81 -2.26
N PHE A 460 15.73 -23.92 -1.43
CA PHE A 460 16.55 -22.99 -0.64
C PHE A 460 17.47 -23.71 0.38
N TRP A 461 17.10 -24.91 0.80
CA TRP A 461 17.99 -25.76 1.61
C TRP A 461 19.06 -26.42 0.76
N THR A 462 18.71 -26.93 -0.43
CA THR A 462 19.65 -27.66 -1.28
C THR A 462 20.65 -26.74 -1.99
N ASP A 463 20.30 -25.48 -2.21
CA ASP A 463 21.21 -24.46 -2.78
C ASP A 463 21.93 -23.61 -1.73
N GLY A 464 21.78 -23.92 -0.44
CA GLY A 464 22.52 -23.33 0.68
C GLY A 464 22.00 -21.96 1.15
N ARG A 465 20.93 -21.43 0.55
CA ARG A 465 20.32 -20.13 0.96
C ARG A 465 19.78 -20.12 2.38
N MET A 466 19.49 -21.28 2.95
CA MET A 466 19.02 -21.41 4.33
C MET A 466 20.13 -21.54 5.37
N GLY A 467 21.40 -21.55 4.94
CA GLY A 467 22.54 -21.72 5.85
C GLY A 467 22.43 -23.02 6.65
N GLU A 468 22.54 -22.91 7.98
CA GLU A 468 22.49 -24.04 8.91
C GLU A 468 21.07 -24.40 9.40
N ILE A 469 20.04 -23.70 8.90
CA ILE A 469 18.65 -23.94 9.32
C ILE A 469 18.22 -25.35 8.84
N PRO A 470 17.73 -26.24 9.72
CA PRO A 470 17.25 -27.57 9.31
C PRO A 470 16.05 -27.51 8.34
N GLU A 471 15.91 -28.50 7.45
CA GLU A 471 14.86 -28.53 6.42
C GLU A 471 13.45 -28.75 6.97
N ASP A 472 13.35 -29.28 8.19
CA ASP A 472 12.11 -29.55 8.92
C ASP A 472 11.61 -28.35 9.72
N VAL A 473 12.31 -27.21 9.72
CA VAL A 473 11.89 -26.01 10.47
C VAL A 473 11.80 -24.75 9.61
N THR A 474 10.87 -23.87 9.98
CA THR A 474 10.74 -22.50 9.47
C THR A 474 10.78 -21.52 10.65
N PRO A 475 11.95 -20.98 11.01
CA PRO A 475 12.08 -20.07 12.15
C PRO A 475 11.81 -18.61 11.75
N ALA A 476 11.16 -17.85 12.64
CA ALA A 476 11.14 -16.39 12.60
C ALA A 476 12.12 -15.83 13.67
N PRO A 477 13.31 -15.34 13.29
CA PRO A 477 14.28 -14.79 14.24
C PRO A 477 13.68 -13.68 15.11
N GLY A 478 13.83 -13.74 16.44
CA GLY A 478 13.19 -12.78 17.37
C GLY A 478 11.65 -12.88 17.47
N GLY A 479 11.01 -13.62 16.56
CA GLY A 479 9.62 -14.02 16.58
C GLY A 479 8.71 -13.26 15.60
N PHE A 480 7.66 -13.94 15.16
CA PHE A 480 6.53 -13.37 14.45
C PHE A 480 5.34 -13.31 15.42
N TRP A 481 5.02 -12.10 15.90
CA TRP A 481 4.10 -11.86 17.00
C TRP A 481 2.79 -11.27 16.48
N VAL A 482 1.71 -12.04 16.57
CA VAL A 482 0.34 -11.64 16.22
C VAL A 482 -0.46 -11.50 17.51
N VAL A 483 -0.69 -10.27 17.96
CA VAL A 483 -1.22 -9.99 19.31
C VAL A 483 -2.40 -9.01 19.26
N HIS A 484 -3.50 -9.28 19.97
CA HIS A 484 -4.64 -8.34 20.10
C HIS A 484 -5.33 -7.91 18.80
N ASN A 485 -5.11 -8.61 17.70
CA ASN A 485 -5.76 -8.27 16.43
C ASN A 485 -7.22 -8.76 16.43
N THR A 486 -8.09 -8.06 15.72
CA THR A 486 -9.47 -8.48 15.46
C THR A 486 -9.66 -8.74 13.98
N ILE A 487 -9.94 -9.99 13.63
CA ILE A 487 -10.06 -10.47 12.26
C ILE A 487 -11.46 -11.04 12.09
N VAL A 488 -12.22 -10.46 11.17
CA VAL A 488 -13.55 -10.90 10.78
C VAL A 488 -13.56 -11.08 9.27
N ALA A 489 -13.28 -12.31 8.83
CA ALA A 489 -13.17 -12.70 7.43
C ALA A 489 -13.88 -14.03 7.18
N PRO A 490 -15.23 -14.07 7.27
CA PRO A 490 -16.01 -15.30 7.36
C PRO A 490 -15.94 -16.18 6.10
N TYR A 491 -15.52 -15.65 4.95
CA TYR A 491 -15.28 -16.47 3.77
C TYR A 491 -13.83 -16.96 3.69
N LYS A 492 -12.85 -16.17 4.14
CA LYS A 492 -11.41 -16.49 3.97
C LYS A 492 -10.95 -17.62 4.90
N ARG A 493 -9.85 -18.29 4.52
CA ARG A 493 -9.10 -19.15 5.45
C ARG A 493 -8.24 -18.30 6.40
N LEU A 494 -7.94 -18.80 7.60
CA LEU A 494 -7.00 -18.14 8.49
C LEU A 494 -5.58 -18.21 7.90
N PHE A 495 -5.15 -19.37 7.41
CA PHE A 495 -3.80 -19.57 6.88
C PHE A 495 -3.75 -19.99 5.40
N THR A 496 -2.93 -19.28 4.62
CA THR A 496 -2.31 -19.79 3.39
C THR A 496 -0.92 -20.33 3.75
N SER A 497 -0.79 -21.62 4.07
CA SER A 497 0.49 -22.24 4.45
C SER A 497 1.34 -22.62 3.23
N LEU A 498 2.57 -22.11 3.18
CA LEU A 498 3.48 -22.31 2.06
C LEU A 498 4.48 -23.45 2.30
N ASN A 499 4.73 -23.80 3.56
CA ASN A 499 5.58 -24.92 3.95
C ASN A 499 5.03 -26.23 3.38
N ARG A 500 5.92 -27.18 3.08
CA ARG A 500 5.53 -28.59 2.86
C ARG A 500 5.04 -29.23 4.16
N GLU A 501 4.27 -30.30 4.06
CA GLU A 501 3.88 -31.13 5.20
C GLU A 501 5.10 -31.58 6.04
N GLY A 502 4.96 -31.56 7.38
CA GLY A 502 6.01 -31.89 8.34
C GLY A 502 7.09 -30.82 8.56
N ARG A 503 7.07 -29.68 7.85
CA ARG A 503 7.94 -28.53 8.16
C ARG A 503 7.26 -27.62 9.19
N ARG A 504 7.73 -27.67 10.43
CA ARG A 504 7.16 -26.93 11.57
C ARG A 504 7.67 -25.49 11.63
N PHE A 505 6.80 -24.57 12.03
CA PHE A 505 7.15 -23.20 12.33
C PHE A 505 7.84 -23.11 13.70
N GLU A 506 8.78 -22.18 13.87
CA GLU A 506 9.39 -21.85 15.16
C GLU A 506 9.35 -20.35 15.42
N HIS A 507 9.01 -19.98 16.67
CA HIS A 507 8.88 -18.59 17.12
C HIS A 507 7.74 -17.80 16.44
N PHE A 508 6.64 -18.48 16.13
CA PHE A 508 5.39 -17.85 15.71
C PHE A 508 4.41 -17.84 16.88
N PHE A 509 3.87 -16.68 17.21
CA PHE A 509 3.04 -16.47 18.40
C PHE A 509 1.74 -15.76 18.03
N PHE A 510 0.61 -16.39 18.30
CA PHE A 510 -0.73 -15.84 18.11
C PHE A 510 -1.39 -15.74 19.49
N LEU A 511 -1.45 -14.53 20.04
CA LEU A 511 -1.83 -14.30 21.42
C LEU A 511 -2.98 -13.30 21.53
N ASN A 512 -4.02 -13.60 22.30
CA ASN A 512 -5.11 -12.66 22.61
C ASN A 512 -5.84 -12.04 21.39
N ASN A 513 -5.93 -12.74 20.27
CA ASN A 513 -6.62 -12.26 19.07
C ASN A 513 -8.11 -12.67 19.08
N ILE A 514 -8.92 -11.96 18.29
CA ILE A 514 -10.24 -12.40 17.85
C ILE A 514 -10.10 -12.83 16.39
N LEU A 515 -10.37 -14.09 16.07
CA LEU A 515 -10.16 -14.70 14.76
C LEU A 515 -11.45 -15.39 14.30
N LEU A 516 -12.27 -14.68 13.54
CA LEU A 516 -13.51 -15.20 12.96
C LEU A 516 -13.29 -15.41 11.46
N THR A 517 -13.05 -16.64 11.03
CA THR A 517 -12.75 -16.98 9.63
C THR A 517 -13.61 -18.12 9.11
N GLY A 518 -13.64 -18.34 7.80
CA GLY A 518 -14.42 -19.44 7.21
C GLY A 518 -13.77 -20.81 7.40
N GLN A 519 -12.45 -20.86 7.31
CA GLN A 519 -11.65 -22.09 7.42
C GLN A 519 -10.37 -21.82 8.22
N PHE A 520 -9.78 -22.88 8.79
CA PHE A 520 -8.51 -22.78 9.50
C PHE A 520 -7.31 -22.70 8.53
N SER A 521 -7.12 -23.73 7.72
CA SER A 521 -6.06 -23.81 6.72
C SER A 521 -6.53 -24.66 5.56
N VAL A 522 -6.14 -24.30 4.34
CA VAL A 522 -6.20 -25.20 3.17
C VAL A 522 -5.04 -24.85 2.26
N SER A 523 -4.06 -25.74 2.16
CA SER A 523 -2.85 -25.64 1.31
C SER A 523 -1.95 -26.87 1.57
N ARG A 524 -0.63 -26.78 1.34
CA ARG A 524 0.35 -27.88 1.50
C ARG A 524 0.40 -28.51 2.91
N GLN A 525 -0.32 -27.95 3.87
CA GLN A 525 -0.52 -28.48 5.22
C GLN A 525 -2.03 -28.47 5.52
N PRO A 526 -2.76 -29.57 5.19
CA PRO A 526 -4.22 -29.64 5.33
C PRO A 526 -4.66 -29.50 6.80
N ASN A 527 -3.91 -30.11 7.73
CA ASN A 527 -4.16 -30.00 9.18
C ASN A 527 -3.72 -28.65 9.79
N GLY A 528 -3.26 -27.71 8.96
CA GLY A 528 -2.76 -26.40 9.37
C GLY A 528 -1.28 -26.34 9.74
N PRO A 529 -0.77 -25.13 9.99
CA PRO A 529 0.64 -24.90 10.29
C PRO A 529 1.06 -25.44 11.66
N GLU A 530 1.95 -26.43 11.66
CA GLU A 530 2.55 -27.01 12.87
C GLU A 530 3.56 -26.06 13.53
N GLY A 531 3.68 -26.09 14.86
CA GLY A 531 4.72 -25.36 15.61
C GLY A 531 4.41 -23.90 15.95
N ILE A 532 3.25 -23.38 15.53
CA ILE A 532 2.75 -22.06 15.96
C ILE A 532 2.21 -22.14 17.39
N GLN A 533 2.54 -21.15 18.22
CA GLN A 533 2.03 -21.05 19.59
C GLN A 533 0.76 -20.19 19.62
N TYR A 534 -0.35 -20.78 20.02
CA TYR A 534 -1.63 -20.09 20.22
C TYR A 534 -1.94 -19.97 21.72
N ARG A 535 -2.27 -18.77 22.22
CA ARG A 535 -2.77 -18.62 23.60
C ARG A 535 -3.86 -17.56 23.68
N ASN A 536 -4.93 -17.91 24.41
CA ASN A 536 -6.01 -16.99 24.77
C ASN A 536 -6.64 -16.26 23.56
N ASN A 537 -6.69 -16.91 22.39
CA ASN A 537 -7.39 -16.36 21.23
C ASN A 537 -8.87 -16.77 21.28
N ILE A 538 -9.75 -15.87 20.85
CA ILE A 538 -11.15 -16.21 20.51
C ILE A 538 -11.15 -16.63 19.05
N VAL A 539 -11.61 -17.84 18.77
CA VAL A 539 -11.65 -18.40 17.41
C VAL A 539 -13.06 -18.83 17.07
N SER A 540 -13.46 -18.60 15.83
CA SER A 540 -14.65 -19.21 15.23
C SER A 540 -14.34 -19.52 13.77
N PHE A 541 -14.61 -20.76 13.38
CA PHE A 541 -14.56 -21.20 12.00
C PHE A 541 -16.00 -21.44 11.51
N GLY A 542 -16.32 -21.06 10.28
CA GLY A 542 -17.65 -21.30 9.70
C GLY A 542 -17.98 -22.79 9.52
N ASP A 543 -19.21 -23.08 9.05
CA ASP A 543 -19.80 -24.44 8.93
C ASP A 543 -19.05 -25.42 7.99
N ALA A 544 -17.97 -24.98 7.35
CA ALA A 544 -17.12 -25.79 6.48
C ALA A 544 -15.86 -26.28 7.22
N THR A 545 -16.00 -26.84 8.42
CA THR A 545 -15.08 -27.88 8.86
C THR A 545 -15.30 -29.09 7.94
N PRO A 546 -14.30 -29.58 7.20
CA PRO A 546 -14.43 -30.87 6.53
C PRO A 546 -14.90 -31.88 7.56
N GLU A 547 -15.98 -32.61 7.28
CA GLU A 547 -16.42 -33.72 8.14
C GLU A 547 -15.23 -34.69 8.31
N GLY A 548 -14.60 -34.69 9.49
CA GLY A 548 -13.60 -35.70 9.86
C GLY A 548 -12.16 -35.25 10.12
N GLU A 549 -11.82 -33.96 10.15
CA GLU A 549 -10.47 -33.55 10.57
C GLU A 549 -10.40 -33.32 12.09
N GLU A 550 -9.75 -34.25 12.80
CA GLU A 550 -9.26 -34.03 14.16
C GLU A 550 -8.30 -32.83 14.16
N ILE A 551 -8.76 -31.70 14.70
CA ILE A 551 -7.92 -30.54 14.98
C ILE A 551 -6.85 -31.01 15.99
N ALA A 552 -5.58 -30.93 15.59
CA ALA A 552 -4.43 -31.51 16.28
C ALA A 552 -4.50 -31.41 17.81
N GLU A 553 -4.30 -32.55 18.49
CA GLU A 553 -4.13 -32.66 19.94
C GLU A 553 -3.06 -31.66 20.43
N GLY A 554 -3.52 -30.54 20.98
CA GLY A 554 -2.68 -29.39 21.33
C GLY A 554 -3.38 -28.04 21.15
N LEU A 555 -4.38 -27.98 20.27
CA LEU A 555 -5.40 -26.93 20.28
C LEU A 555 -6.43 -27.29 21.34
N SER A 556 -6.23 -26.79 22.57
CA SER A 556 -7.30 -26.77 23.56
C SER A 556 -8.39 -25.83 23.06
N ILE A 557 -9.30 -26.38 22.25
CA ILE A 557 -10.70 -25.97 22.31
C ILE A 557 -11.07 -26.19 23.77
N TRP A 558 -11.07 -25.13 24.56
CA TRP A 558 -11.79 -25.20 25.81
C TRP A 558 -13.20 -25.61 25.42
N GLU A 559 -13.67 -26.72 26.00
CA GLU A 559 -15.09 -27.01 26.15
C GLU A 559 -15.73 -25.83 26.89
N VAL A 560 -15.92 -24.72 26.18
CA VAL A 560 -17.04 -23.86 26.44
C VAL A 560 -18.19 -24.70 25.93
N GLU A 561 -19.04 -25.19 26.85
CA GLU A 561 -20.29 -25.84 26.48
C GLU A 561 -20.86 -25.12 25.25
N ALA A 562 -21.30 -25.85 24.23
CA ALA A 562 -21.85 -25.29 23.00
C ALA A 562 -23.05 -24.32 23.24
N SER A 563 -23.47 -24.14 24.49
CA SER A 563 -24.43 -23.20 25.05
C SER A 563 -23.85 -21.83 25.47
N ALA A 564 -22.53 -21.66 25.63
CA ALA A 564 -21.91 -20.50 26.29
C ALA A 564 -20.92 -19.69 25.42
N VAL A 565 -20.58 -20.15 24.21
CA VAL A 565 -20.07 -19.24 23.17
C VAL A 565 -21.28 -18.55 22.57
N PRO A 566 -21.40 -17.21 22.57
CA PRO A 566 -22.39 -16.56 21.75
C PRO A 566 -22.15 -17.01 20.31
N LYS A 567 -22.99 -17.91 19.80
CA LYS A 567 -23.09 -18.14 18.36
C LYS A 567 -23.47 -16.78 17.77
N ALA A 568 -22.49 -16.03 17.31
CA ALA A 568 -22.75 -14.89 16.48
C ALA A 568 -23.28 -15.45 15.16
N ILE A 569 -24.60 -15.56 15.07
CA ILE A 569 -25.27 -15.67 13.77
C ILE A 569 -24.92 -14.38 13.06
N LEU A 570 -23.96 -14.46 12.13
CA LEU A 570 -23.71 -13.41 11.17
C LEU A 570 -25.05 -13.19 10.46
N PRO A 571 -25.64 -11.98 10.54
CA PRO A 571 -26.85 -11.74 9.79
C PRO A 571 -26.51 -11.92 8.30
N HIS A 572 -27.26 -12.78 7.62
CA HIS A 572 -27.26 -12.90 6.15
C HIS A 572 -27.71 -11.60 5.45
N SER A 573 -27.91 -10.49 6.18
CA SER A 573 -28.44 -9.26 5.63
C SER A 573 -27.34 -8.41 5.02
N ARG A 574 -27.51 -8.15 3.73
CA ARG A 574 -26.74 -7.30 2.80
C ARG A 574 -26.63 -5.81 3.21
N SER A 575 -26.82 -5.47 4.47
CA SER A 575 -26.95 -4.10 4.96
C SER A 575 -26.31 -3.97 6.34
N ALA A 576 -25.03 -3.59 6.38
CA ALA A 576 -24.41 -2.86 7.50
C ALA A 576 -22.94 -2.53 7.23
N VAL A 577 -22.68 -1.37 6.61
CA VAL A 577 -21.47 -0.59 6.93
C VAL A 577 -21.71 -0.05 8.34
N TYR A 578 -21.25 -0.75 9.38
CA TYR A 578 -20.95 -0.27 10.76
C TYR A 578 -20.67 -1.48 11.67
N MET A 579 -19.70 -2.32 11.28
CA MET A 579 -19.27 -3.47 12.09
C MET A 579 -18.59 -3.11 13.43
N PRO A 580 -17.90 -1.97 13.64
CA PRO A 580 -17.29 -1.67 14.95
C PRO A 580 -18.33 -1.56 16.07
N GLN A 581 -19.50 -0.99 15.77
CA GLN A 581 -20.59 -0.83 16.73
C GLN A 581 -21.36 -2.14 16.91
N LEU A 582 -21.53 -2.93 15.83
CA LEU A 582 -22.13 -4.27 15.92
C LEU A 582 -21.26 -5.26 16.72
N LEU A 583 -19.94 -5.17 16.59
CA LEU A 583 -18.98 -5.89 17.43
C LEU A 583 -19.02 -5.36 18.86
N ALA A 584 -19.09 -4.04 19.10
CA ALA A 584 -19.22 -3.47 20.45
C ALA A 584 -20.54 -3.87 21.15
N ASP A 585 -21.65 -3.91 20.42
CA ASP A 585 -22.99 -4.19 20.93
C ASP A 585 -23.22 -5.71 21.14
N ARG A 586 -22.58 -6.58 20.35
CA ARG A 586 -22.68 -8.04 20.47
C ARG A 586 -21.53 -8.72 21.21
N PHE A 587 -20.36 -8.08 21.30
CA PHE A 587 -19.20 -8.55 22.07
C PHE A 587 -18.94 -7.60 23.23
N HIS A 588 -19.83 -7.59 24.22
CA HIS A 588 -19.53 -6.91 25.48
C HIS A 588 -18.50 -7.76 26.26
N PRO A 589 -17.34 -7.21 26.69
CA PRO A 589 -16.28 -7.98 27.37
C PRO A 589 -16.75 -8.75 28.61
N SER A 590 -17.84 -8.28 29.25
CA SER A 590 -18.46 -8.94 30.41
C SER A 590 -19.13 -10.29 30.09
N GLN A 591 -19.34 -10.63 28.81
CA GLN A 591 -19.89 -11.92 28.38
C GLN A 591 -18.80 -12.95 28.06
N LEU A 592 -17.53 -12.52 28.02
CA LEU A 592 -16.35 -13.36 27.80
C LEU A 592 -15.71 -13.66 29.16
N SER A 593 -16.38 -14.44 30.00
CA SER A 593 -15.74 -14.99 31.20
C SER A 593 -14.82 -16.15 30.79
N ILE A 594 -13.55 -15.87 30.58
CA ILE A 594 -12.53 -16.91 30.45
C ILE A 594 -12.17 -17.37 31.86
N GLU A 595 -12.98 -18.26 32.42
CA GLU A 595 -12.62 -18.95 33.67
C GLU A 595 -11.33 -19.75 33.42
N GLY A 596 -10.29 -19.50 34.25
CA GLY A 596 -9.03 -20.23 34.18
C GLY A 596 -7.92 -19.62 33.32
N SER A 597 -7.99 -18.33 32.94
CA SER A 597 -6.83 -17.65 32.34
C SER A 597 -5.71 -17.45 33.37
N ASP A 598 -4.89 -18.48 33.56
CA ASP A 598 -3.57 -18.30 34.12
C ASP A 598 -2.88 -17.17 33.35
N ASN A 599 -2.35 -16.19 34.09
CA ASN A 599 -1.58 -15.06 33.58
C ASN A 599 -0.76 -15.49 32.35
N LEU A 600 -0.74 -14.69 31.28
CA LEU A 600 0.19 -14.85 30.17
C LEU A 600 1.61 -15.09 30.73
N SER A 601 1.99 -16.36 30.86
CA SER A 601 3.29 -16.76 31.41
C SER A 601 4.40 -16.53 30.38
N LEU A 602 4.03 -16.17 29.15
CA LEU A 602 4.93 -15.64 28.14
C LEU A 602 5.06 -14.12 28.34
N PRO A 603 6.25 -13.61 28.70
CA PRO A 603 6.50 -12.18 28.65
C PRO A 603 6.33 -11.71 27.19
N LEU A 604 5.45 -10.73 26.98
CA LEU A 604 5.33 -10.05 25.68
C LEU A 604 6.61 -9.26 25.40
N PRO A 605 7.00 -9.11 24.12
CA PRO A 605 8.06 -8.19 23.71
C PRO A 605 7.85 -6.78 24.25
N GLU A 606 8.96 -6.08 24.51
CA GLU A 606 8.93 -4.69 24.95
C GLU A 606 8.16 -3.81 23.96
N GLY A 607 7.26 -2.96 24.47
CA GLY A 607 6.43 -2.07 23.65
C GLY A 607 5.07 -2.63 23.22
N ILE A 608 4.80 -3.93 23.38
CA ILE A 608 3.44 -4.49 23.20
C ILE A 608 2.66 -4.35 24.52
N PRO A 609 1.49 -3.67 24.54
CA PRO A 609 0.70 -3.53 25.74
C PRO A 609 0.29 -4.90 26.30
N GLN A 610 0.41 -5.11 27.62
CA GLN A 610 -0.19 -6.30 28.25
C GLN A 610 -1.70 -6.12 28.37
N ARG A 611 -2.48 -7.05 27.81
CA ARG A 611 -3.94 -7.12 28.01
C ARG A 611 -4.31 -8.56 28.35
N MET A 612 -5.15 -8.72 29.37
CA MET A 612 -5.55 -10.05 29.87
C MET A 612 -6.73 -10.65 29.10
N VAL A 613 -7.56 -9.81 28.46
CA VAL A 613 -8.77 -10.25 27.76
C VAL A 613 -8.71 -9.80 26.30
N PRO A 614 -8.95 -10.72 25.33
CA PRO A 614 -9.14 -10.35 23.93
C PRO A 614 -10.27 -9.32 23.81
N GLY A 615 -10.09 -8.29 22.98
CA GLY A 615 -11.11 -7.25 22.80
C GLY A 615 -11.31 -6.30 23.99
N ALA A 616 -10.48 -6.34 25.03
CA ALA A 616 -10.54 -5.42 26.18
C ALA A 616 -10.44 -3.93 25.80
N THR A 617 -9.93 -3.64 24.62
CA THR A 617 -9.95 -2.31 24.00
C THR A 617 -10.31 -2.52 22.54
N LEU A 618 -11.54 -2.16 22.16
CA LEU A 618 -11.87 -2.04 20.75
C LEU A 618 -11.07 -0.87 20.19
N PRO A 619 -10.30 -1.06 19.12
CA PRO A 619 -9.51 0.02 18.57
C PRO A 619 -10.43 1.16 18.12
N SER A 620 -10.17 2.36 18.65
CA SER A 620 -10.84 3.59 18.21
C SER A 620 -10.20 4.03 16.90
N PHE A 621 -10.97 4.03 15.82
CA PHE A 621 -10.50 4.53 14.54
C PHE A 621 -11.13 5.89 14.25
N HIS A 622 -10.28 6.84 13.90
CA HIS A 622 -10.73 7.93 13.05
C HIS A 622 -10.85 7.35 11.64
N ALA A 623 -11.95 7.63 10.92
CA ALA A 623 -11.97 7.45 9.47
C ALA A 623 -10.68 8.10 8.96
N GLY A 624 -9.78 7.30 8.35
CA GLY A 624 -8.41 7.73 8.06
C GLY A 624 -8.37 9.13 7.43
N PRO A 625 -7.34 9.93 7.71
CA PRO A 625 -7.30 11.31 7.24
C PRO A 625 -7.44 11.34 5.72
N ILE A 626 -8.47 12.05 5.25
CA ILE A 626 -8.50 12.57 3.89
C ILE A 626 -7.44 13.69 3.90
N PRO A 627 -6.46 13.70 2.98
CA PRO A 627 -5.53 14.83 2.92
C PRO A 627 -6.33 16.14 2.73
N ARG A 628 -5.81 17.29 3.20
CA ARG A 628 -6.58 18.53 3.42
C ARG A 628 -7.68 18.79 2.35
N SER A 629 -8.93 18.72 2.83
CA SER A 629 -10.24 18.93 2.17
C SER A 629 -10.37 18.76 0.65
N ASN A 630 -11.19 17.77 0.29
CA ASN A 630 -12.02 17.74 -0.91
C ASN A 630 -12.97 18.97 -0.97
N ALA A 631 -12.78 19.84 -1.97
CA ALA A 631 -13.83 20.76 -2.42
C ALA A 631 -14.43 20.36 -3.80
N HIS A 632 -13.84 19.38 -4.50
CA HIS A 632 -14.37 18.86 -5.76
C HIS A 632 -14.08 17.35 -5.89
N SER A 633 -14.87 16.50 -5.22
CA SER A 633 -14.88 15.06 -5.49
C SER A 633 -16.03 14.71 -6.43
N SER A 634 -15.84 14.90 -7.73
CA SER A 634 -16.68 14.26 -8.75
C SER A 634 -16.13 12.89 -9.19
N ALA A 635 -14.98 12.46 -8.65
CA ALA A 635 -14.30 11.22 -9.02
C ALA A 635 -14.21 10.17 -7.89
N ILE A 636 -14.70 10.47 -6.69
CA ILE A 636 -15.00 9.44 -5.69
C ILE A 636 -16.49 9.18 -5.82
N PRO A 637 -16.95 8.01 -6.27
CA PRO A 637 -18.36 7.68 -6.17
C PRO A 637 -18.73 7.81 -4.69
N GLU A 638 -19.66 8.72 -4.37
CA GLU A 638 -20.36 8.62 -3.09
C GLU A 638 -20.89 7.19 -3.03
N SER A 639 -20.48 6.44 -2.00
CA SER A 639 -20.98 5.10 -1.75
C SER A 639 -22.50 5.17 -1.79
N GLY A 640 -23.10 4.57 -2.82
CA GLY A 640 -24.53 4.62 -3.04
C GLY A 640 -25.27 3.98 -1.86
N SER A 641 -25.80 4.82 -0.97
CA SER A 641 -26.88 4.48 -0.06
C SER A 641 -27.98 5.51 -0.21
N ASN A 642 -28.66 5.48 -1.36
CA ASN A 642 -29.95 6.14 -1.53
C ASN A 642 -31.05 5.10 -1.31
N ASP A 643 -31.32 4.77 -0.05
CA ASP A 643 -32.60 4.21 0.35
C ASP A 643 -33.33 5.27 1.17
N GLY A 644 -34.34 5.85 0.54
CA GLY A 644 -35.20 6.85 1.14
C GLY A 644 -35.92 6.29 2.36
N ILE A 645 -35.61 6.83 3.54
CA ILE A 645 -36.48 6.73 4.70
C ILE A 645 -37.36 7.98 4.68
N SER A 646 -38.56 7.82 4.13
CA SER A 646 -39.64 8.75 4.43
C SER A 646 -39.97 8.62 5.91
N SER A 647 -39.93 9.75 6.60
CA SER A 647 -40.48 9.89 7.94
C SER A 647 -42.00 9.67 7.87
N GLY A 648 -42.47 8.53 8.35
CA GLY A 648 -43.88 8.23 8.59
C GLY A 648 -44.06 7.85 10.06
N VAL A 649 -44.52 8.82 10.84
CA VAL A 649 -44.97 8.68 12.22
C VAL A 649 -46.37 8.05 12.22
N GLU A 650 -46.64 7.29 13.29
CA GLU A 650 -47.94 6.86 13.85
C GLU A 650 -48.46 5.43 13.61
N GLU A 651 -48.68 4.78 14.77
CA GLU A 651 -49.32 3.51 15.18
C GLU A 651 -48.57 2.18 15.00
#